data_AF-A0A167N0G8-F1
#
_entry.id   AF-A0A167N0G8-F1
#
_cell.length_a   1.000
_cell.length_b   1.000
_cell.length_c   1.000
_cell.angle_alpha   90.00
_cell.angle_beta   90.00
_cell.angle_gamma   90.00
#
_symmetry.space_group_name_H-M   'P 1'
#
loop_
_entity.id
_entity.type
_entity.pdbx_description
1 polymer ?
#
loop_
_entity_poly.entity_id
_entity_poly.type
_entity_poly.pdbx_seq_one_letter_code
_entity_poly.pdbx_strand_id
1 'polypeptide(L)'
;MNEAEIALECYESIAEAMEYYENEHYFAGLVLMNTLLEKYPKQADALSLKGLLMWNLGYKDEGYQFARKGFEYDPKSSACWRSYGYMLTQDSRVKESLEYYKKAAELSEFTDIETTNEYACVQTHLRMYSEALETRKKLLYQLHNEPSFWIGTGVLCYLLDQPEIAAKVFDSYCDTLMETSSEYDQSEVLLFYTDILEKQEKYQDALDHLEKIKDVVKDQRSWKEKQAYLLEKTGNIELAETTYRQLIYENPYDSRYINSLLAVKGYNKDNMRTWARNLLLNLMKSYPRSNTIADISLNYATPDEFSLEVKDIIQKSLRKGVPSLFARLKKYYRDTEKKDTIEEIMLGLVRKLENSGSFDGNAKDSREPPTALLWSLYYIAQHYDFLGDREKALDYIQKAINHTPTIVELYMTQARILKHQGDLETAARVMNRARKLDLQDRFVNSKCTKYMMRAGYIVKAKELFKMFLGKRTNTRKSLLDMQCQWFILEEGLAYLKKENYAKAIDRFLTIDSFYNDFKDNEFGIHSYCLHKNTLRTYVKLLKWEDTLRKHPYYIKAAKGAIKAYLALDAAQKLDATEEGANRRLNSVLQEDGELSDTQDKETKYVETTTPLEDALKFLEPLQRVAPDLLETHALGFEVYLRKEQWHLSRRCLIAMAEINKSHPSFLICKEMFEKTVSSKSMEENALLKKLKNLNLLDVSSL
;
A
#
# COMPACT_ATOMS: atom_id res chain seq x y z
N MET A 1 -32.72 46.99 -23.05
CA MET A 1 -32.44 45.76 -23.80
C MET A 1 -33.64 44.84 -23.70
N ASN A 2 -33.98 44.12 -24.76
CA ASN A 2 -34.95 43.03 -24.66
C ASN A 2 -34.31 41.83 -23.93
N GLU A 3 -35.10 40.85 -23.49
CA GLU A 3 -34.59 39.68 -22.74
C GLU A 3 -33.51 38.89 -23.52
N ALA A 4 -33.59 38.86 -24.86
CA ALA A 4 -32.62 38.16 -25.70
C ALA A 4 -31.26 38.87 -25.74
N GLU A 5 -31.25 40.21 -25.78
CA GLU A 5 -30.02 41.01 -25.71
C GLU A 5 -29.33 40.85 -24.35
N ILE A 6 -30.10 40.78 -23.26
CA ILE A 6 -29.56 40.54 -21.90
C ILE A 6 -28.95 39.14 -21.82
N ALA A 7 -29.66 38.13 -22.33
CA ALA A 7 -29.18 36.77 -22.37
C ALA A 7 -27.88 36.63 -23.18
N LEU A 8 -27.79 37.33 -24.33
CA LEU A 8 -26.59 37.35 -25.15
C LEU A 8 -25.41 38.02 -24.44
N GLU A 9 -25.60 39.20 -23.84
CA GLU A 9 -24.54 39.89 -23.07
C GLU A 9 -24.02 39.01 -21.91
N CYS A 10 -24.93 38.36 -21.19
CA CYS A 10 -24.56 37.42 -20.12
C CYS A 10 -23.76 36.24 -20.68
N TYR A 11 -24.23 35.63 -21.76
CA TYR A 11 -23.56 34.49 -22.39
C TYR A 11 -22.15 34.83 -22.86
N GLU A 12 -21.97 35.95 -23.58
CA GLU A 12 -20.66 36.40 -24.07
C GLU A 12 -19.68 36.66 -22.91
N SER A 13 -20.15 37.35 -21.86
CA SER A 13 -19.34 37.64 -20.67
C SER A 13 -18.94 36.37 -19.92
N ILE A 14 -19.85 35.39 -19.81
CA ILE A 14 -19.59 34.10 -19.15
C ILE A 14 -18.61 33.27 -19.99
N ALA A 15 -18.77 33.24 -21.31
CA ALA A 15 -17.85 32.55 -22.21
C ALA A 15 -16.44 33.12 -22.13
N GLU A 16 -16.30 34.46 -22.11
CA GLU A 16 -14.99 35.11 -21.91
C GLU A 16 -14.40 34.79 -20.52
N ALA A 17 -15.23 34.78 -19.47
CA ALA A 17 -14.78 34.37 -18.14
C ALA A 17 -14.36 32.90 -18.05
N MET A 18 -14.99 32.02 -18.83
CA MET A 18 -14.58 30.62 -18.97
C MET A 18 -13.23 30.50 -19.69
N GLU A 19 -12.96 31.33 -20.71
CA GLU A 19 -11.64 31.37 -21.34
C GLU A 19 -10.55 31.84 -20.36
N TYR A 20 -10.84 32.84 -19.52
CA TYR A 20 -9.92 33.21 -18.43
C TYR A 20 -9.71 32.06 -17.44
N TYR A 21 -10.75 31.28 -17.14
CA TYR A 21 -10.64 30.10 -16.27
C TYR A 21 -9.72 29.03 -16.90
N GLU A 22 -9.91 28.70 -18.17
CA GLU A 22 -9.13 27.69 -18.90
C GLU A 22 -7.64 28.09 -19.02
N ASN A 23 -7.36 29.38 -19.13
CA ASN A 23 -5.99 29.92 -19.17
C ASN A 23 -5.42 30.23 -17.77
N GLU A 24 -6.05 29.76 -16.69
CA GLU A 24 -5.64 29.98 -15.29
C GLU A 24 -5.57 31.46 -14.86
N HIS A 25 -6.20 32.36 -15.63
CA HIS A 25 -6.30 33.80 -15.36
C HIS A 25 -7.49 34.13 -14.43
N TYR A 26 -7.59 33.41 -13.30
CA TYR A 26 -8.78 33.42 -12.44
C TYR A 26 -9.20 34.81 -11.92
N PHE A 27 -8.23 35.68 -11.62
CA PHE A 27 -8.53 37.03 -11.13
C PHE A 27 -9.21 37.89 -12.20
N ALA A 28 -8.78 37.78 -13.47
CA ALA A 28 -9.37 38.53 -14.57
C ALA A 28 -10.82 38.10 -14.80
N GLY A 29 -11.06 36.78 -14.85
CA GLY A 29 -12.41 36.22 -14.92
C GLY A 29 -13.29 36.66 -13.74
N LEU A 30 -12.74 36.75 -12.53
CA LEU A 30 -13.50 37.18 -11.35
C LEU A 30 -13.92 38.65 -11.45
N VAL A 31 -13.05 39.53 -11.95
CA VAL A 31 -13.38 40.95 -12.19
C VAL A 31 -14.51 41.07 -13.22
N LEU A 32 -14.43 40.30 -14.31
CA LEU A 32 -15.48 40.28 -15.33
C LEU A 32 -16.83 39.82 -14.76
N MET A 33 -16.83 38.72 -14.00
CA MET A 33 -18.06 38.22 -13.36
C MET A 33 -18.63 39.18 -12.32
N ASN A 34 -17.79 39.90 -11.56
CA ASN A 34 -18.28 40.93 -10.66
C ASN A 34 -18.97 42.07 -11.43
N THR A 35 -18.39 42.52 -12.54
CA THR A 35 -18.97 43.57 -13.39
C THR A 35 -20.31 43.13 -13.97
N LEU A 36 -20.43 41.87 -14.40
CA LEU A 36 -21.68 41.31 -14.90
C LEU A 36 -22.75 41.22 -13.79
N LEU A 37 -22.35 40.78 -12.60
CA LEU A 37 -23.25 40.62 -11.45
C LEU A 37 -23.69 41.95 -10.82
N GLU A 38 -22.97 43.05 -11.04
CA GLU A 38 -23.45 44.40 -10.69
C GLU A 38 -24.68 44.77 -11.53
N LYS A 39 -24.70 44.39 -12.81
CA LYS A 39 -25.85 44.61 -13.70
C LYS A 39 -26.95 43.59 -13.48
N TYR A 40 -26.58 42.32 -13.28
CA TYR A 40 -27.52 41.19 -13.19
C TYR A 40 -27.25 40.32 -11.94
N PRO A 41 -27.63 40.78 -10.72
CA PRO A 41 -27.20 40.14 -9.46
C PRO A 41 -27.69 38.71 -9.21
N LYS A 42 -28.69 38.25 -9.98
CA LYS A 42 -29.32 36.93 -9.84
C LYS A 42 -29.05 36.01 -11.05
N GLN A 43 -28.13 36.39 -11.92
CA GLN A 43 -27.72 35.52 -13.02
C GLN A 43 -27.01 34.29 -12.40
N ALA A 44 -27.59 33.10 -12.61
CA ALA A 44 -27.17 31.86 -11.94
C ALA A 44 -25.76 31.38 -12.35
N ASP A 45 -25.50 31.27 -13.65
CA ASP A 45 -24.23 30.75 -14.19
C ASP A 45 -23.03 31.65 -13.85
N ALA A 46 -23.21 32.96 -13.82
CA ALA A 46 -22.22 33.96 -13.43
C ALA A 46 -21.93 33.90 -11.92
N LEU A 47 -22.94 33.66 -11.08
CA LEU A 47 -22.74 33.37 -9.65
C LEU A 47 -21.97 32.07 -9.46
N SER A 48 -22.29 31.04 -10.24
CA SER A 48 -21.59 29.76 -10.23
C SER A 48 -20.13 29.88 -10.64
N LEU A 49 -19.86 30.54 -11.77
CA LEU A 49 -18.51 30.77 -12.30
C LEU A 49 -17.70 31.67 -11.37
N LYS A 50 -18.31 32.71 -10.78
CA LYS A 50 -17.68 33.50 -9.73
C LYS A 50 -17.25 32.62 -8.55
N GLY A 51 -18.12 31.71 -8.10
CA GLY A 51 -17.80 30.76 -7.03
C GLY A 51 -16.60 29.89 -7.37
N LEU A 52 -16.56 29.34 -8.58
CA LEU A 52 -15.46 28.53 -9.09
C LEU A 52 -14.13 29.31 -9.17
N LEU A 53 -14.16 30.55 -9.67
CA LEU A 53 -12.99 31.42 -9.77
C LEU A 53 -12.45 31.80 -8.38
N MET A 54 -13.33 32.14 -7.43
CA MET A 54 -12.95 32.43 -6.04
C MET A 54 -12.32 31.20 -5.36
N TRP A 55 -12.88 30.01 -5.60
CA TRP A 55 -12.34 28.77 -5.07
C TRP A 55 -10.92 28.49 -5.59
N ASN A 56 -10.65 28.68 -6.89
CA ASN A 56 -9.30 28.55 -7.47
C ASN A 56 -8.30 29.58 -6.95
N LEU A 57 -8.78 30.79 -6.58
CA LEU A 57 -7.97 31.83 -5.95
C LEU A 57 -7.68 31.55 -4.46
N GLY A 58 -8.23 30.47 -3.89
CA GLY A 58 -8.02 30.06 -2.50
C GLY A 58 -9.13 30.45 -1.52
N TYR A 59 -10.13 31.22 -1.96
CA TYR A 59 -11.30 31.60 -1.16
C TYR A 59 -12.37 30.50 -1.21
N LYS A 60 -12.05 29.33 -0.64
CA LYS A 60 -12.87 28.12 -0.80
C LYS A 60 -14.28 28.26 -0.24
N ASP A 61 -14.42 28.76 0.98
CA ASP A 61 -15.71 28.86 1.67
C ASP A 61 -16.64 29.86 0.97
N GLU A 62 -16.14 31.05 0.61
CA GLU A 62 -16.91 32.01 -0.17
C GLU A 62 -17.24 31.47 -1.57
N GLY A 63 -16.29 30.76 -2.20
CA GLY A 63 -16.49 30.10 -3.49
C GLY A 63 -17.68 29.15 -3.47
N TYR A 64 -17.76 28.25 -2.48
CA TYR A 64 -18.90 27.36 -2.30
C TYR A 64 -20.22 28.10 -2.05
N GLN A 65 -20.20 29.21 -1.30
CA GLN A 65 -21.41 29.99 -1.04
C GLN A 65 -21.95 30.63 -2.34
N PHE A 66 -21.09 31.19 -3.18
CA PHE A 66 -21.50 31.76 -4.47
C PHE A 66 -21.94 30.68 -5.46
N ALA A 67 -21.21 29.56 -5.55
CA ALA A 67 -21.58 28.44 -6.40
C ALA A 67 -22.96 27.86 -6.01
N ARG A 68 -23.23 27.76 -4.71
CA ARG A 68 -24.52 27.31 -4.19
C ARG A 68 -25.68 28.24 -4.57
N LYS A 69 -25.46 29.57 -4.51
CA LYS A 69 -26.47 30.55 -4.92
C LYS A 69 -26.85 30.38 -6.39
N GLY A 70 -25.92 29.96 -7.26
CA GLY A 70 -26.19 29.72 -8.68
C GLY A 70 -27.39 28.80 -8.90
N PHE A 71 -27.32 27.56 -8.42
CA PHE A 71 -28.44 26.61 -8.58
C PHE A 71 -29.62 26.86 -7.62
N GLU A 72 -29.47 27.70 -6.58
CA GLU A 72 -30.62 28.18 -5.80
C GLU A 72 -31.45 29.20 -6.60
N TYR A 73 -30.81 30.03 -7.44
CA TYR A 73 -31.50 30.98 -8.31
C TYR A 73 -32.02 30.35 -9.61
N ASP A 74 -31.26 29.43 -10.21
CA ASP A 74 -31.76 28.59 -11.32
C ASP A 74 -31.55 27.10 -11.03
N PRO A 75 -32.55 26.42 -10.44
CA PRO A 75 -32.49 24.99 -10.20
C PRO A 75 -32.40 24.12 -11.46
N LYS A 76 -32.67 24.69 -12.65
CA LYS A 76 -32.64 23.96 -13.94
C LYS A 76 -31.31 24.08 -14.68
N SER A 77 -30.40 24.96 -14.25
CA SER A 77 -29.08 25.09 -14.89
C SER A 77 -28.20 23.89 -14.57
N SER A 78 -28.02 23.00 -15.56
CA SER A 78 -27.11 21.86 -15.47
C SER A 78 -25.67 22.30 -15.15
N ALA A 79 -25.21 23.40 -15.75
CA ALA A 79 -23.87 23.94 -15.56
C ALA A 79 -23.59 24.36 -14.10
N CYS A 80 -24.57 24.96 -13.42
CA CYS A 80 -24.45 25.33 -12.00
C CYS A 80 -24.26 24.09 -11.10
N TRP A 81 -25.06 23.04 -11.32
CA TRP A 81 -24.93 21.78 -10.57
C TRP A 81 -23.59 21.08 -10.86
N ARG A 82 -23.17 21.05 -12.13
CA ARG A 82 -21.87 20.49 -12.56
C ARG A 82 -20.70 21.20 -11.88
N SER A 83 -20.68 22.53 -11.91
CA SER A 83 -19.62 23.34 -11.31
C SER A 83 -19.44 23.06 -9.81
N TYR A 84 -20.56 22.93 -9.08
CA TYR A 84 -20.51 22.58 -7.67
C TYR A 84 -20.00 21.15 -7.44
N GLY A 85 -20.45 20.20 -8.27
CA GLY A 85 -19.95 18.82 -8.26
C GLY A 85 -18.44 18.74 -8.53
N TYR A 86 -17.94 19.55 -9.47
CA TYR A 86 -16.52 19.66 -9.78
C TYR A 86 -15.70 20.19 -8.61
N MET A 87 -16.14 21.26 -7.95
CA MET A 87 -15.46 21.80 -6.77
C MET A 87 -15.36 20.75 -5.65
N LEU A 88 -16.43 19.99 -5.43
CA LEU A 88 -16.44 18.89 -4.47
C LEU A 88 -15.46 17.76 -4.83
N THR A 89 -15.33 17.37 -6.11
CA THR A 89 -14.37 16.33 -6.51
C THR A 89 -12.94 16.79 -6.32
N GLN A 90 -12.61 18.04 -6.66
CA GLN A 90 -11.28 18.60 -6.44
C GLN A 90 -10.92 18.72 -4.96
N ASP A 91 -11.90 18.90 -4.08
CA ASP A 91 -11.70 18.89 -2.61
C ASP A 91 -11.82 17.49 -1.98
N SER A 92 -11.67 16.41 -2.78
CA SER A 92 -11.74 15.01 -2.32
C SER A 92 -13.09 14.58 -1.72
N ARG A 93 -14.15 15.34 -1.94
CA ARG A 93 -15.52 15.06 -1.48
C ARG A 93 -16.33 14.33 -2.55
N VAL A 94 -15.73 13.31 -3.17
CA VAL A 94 -16.30 12.59 -4.33
C VAL A 94 -17.63 11.90 -4.01
N LYS A 95 -17.84 11.45 -2.76
CA LYS A 95 -19.13 10.88 -2.36
C LYS A 95 -20.25 11.91 -2.39
N GLU A 96 -19.96 13.15 -1.98
CA GLU A 96 -20.94 14.23 -1.97
C GLU A 96 -21.21 14.73 -3.38
N SER A 97 -20.20 14.76 -4.25
CA SER A 97 -20.35 15.23 -5.64
C SER A 97 -21.29 14.37 -6.48
N LEU A 98 -21.47 13.10 -6.13
CA LEU A 98 -22.32 12.16 -6.87
C LEU A 98 -23.73 12.71 -7.13
N GLU A 99 -24.39 13.26 -6.11
CA GLU A 99 -25.76 13.79 -6.23
C GLU A 99 -25.82 15.05 -7.11
N TYR A 100 -24.78 15.88 -7.09
CA TYR A 100 -24.70 17.10 -7.91
C TYR A 100 -24.48 16.75 -9.38
N TYR A 101 -23.57 15.82 -9.67
CA TYR A 101 -23.35 15.31 -11.03
C TYR A 101 -24.56 14.57 -11.58
N LYS A 102 -25.23 13.76 -10.76
CA LYS A 102 -26.47 13.10 -11.14
C LYS A 102 -27.54 14.11 -11.57
N LYS A 103 -27.80 15.14 -10.75
CA LYS A 103 -28.74 16.20 -11.08
C LYS A 103 -28.35 16.96 -12.35
N ALA A 104 -27.08 17.32 -12.49
CA ALA A 104 -26.58 18.00 -13.68
C ALA A 104 -26.83 17.15 -14.95
N ALA A 105 -26.53 15.85 -14.92
CA ALA A 105 -26.76 14.94 -16.03
C ALA A 105 -28.26 14.70 -16.30
N GLU A 106 -29.10 14.62 -15.27
CA GLU A 106 -30.56 14.49 -15.44
C GLU A 106 -31.18 15.74 -16.06
N LEU A 107 -30.74 16.94 -15.67
CA LEU A 107 -31.23 18.21 -16.20
C LEU A 107 -30.86 18.44 -17.68
N SER A 108 -29.71 17.93 -18.12
CA SER A 108 -29.33 17.94 -19.53
C SER A 108 -29.90 16.75 -20.31
N GLU A 109 -30.77 15.93 -19.70
CA GLU A 109 -31.28 14.68 -20.28
C GLU A 109 -30.16 13.75 -20.76
N PHE A 110 -29.00 13.81 -20.09
CA PHE A 110 -27.77 13.12 -20.43
C PHE A 110 -27.16 13.51 -21.78
N THR A 111 -27.61 14.60 -22.42
CA THR A 111 -27.11 15.05 -23.74
C THR A 111 -25.78 15.80 -23.67
N ASP A 112 -25.45 16.38 -22.52
CA ASP A 112 -24.12 16.94 -22.29
C ASP A 112 -23.11 15.81 -22.00
N ILE A 113 -22.24 15.57 -22.98
CA ILE A 113 -21.25 14.49 -22.97
C ILE A 113 -20.26 14.66 -21.81
N GLU A 114 -19.83 15.89 -21.55
CA GLU A 114 -18.80 16.14 -20.54
C GLU A 114 -19.34 15.87 -19.13
N THR A 115 -20.48 16.47 -18.77
CA THR A 115 -21.14 16.21 -17.47
C THR A 115 -21.45 14.73 -17.30
N THR A 116 -21.94 14.07 -18.35
CA THR A 116 -22.32 12.65 -18.29
C THR A 116 -21.09 11.75 -18.13
N ASN A 117 -19.97 12.09 -18.78
CA ASN A 117 -18.70 11.37 -18.61
C ASN A 117 -18.07 11.61 -17.23
N GLU A 118 -18.11 12.83 -16.70
CA GLU A 118 -17.69 13.12 -15.33
C GLU A 118 -18.52 12.35 -14.31
N TYR A 119 -19.84 12.29 -14.49
CA TYR A 119 -20.74 11.50 -13.66
C TYR A 119 -20.39 10.00 -13.69
N ALA A 120 -20.12 9.44 -14.88
CA ALA A 120 -19.66 8.06 -15.02
C ALA A 120 -18.30 7.80 -14.32
N CYS A 121 -17.38 8.78 -14.35
CA CYS A 121 -16.11 8.70 -13.63
C CYS A 121 -16.31 8.72 -12.11
N VAL A 122 -17.20 9.57 -11.59
CA VAL A 122 -17.57 9.59 -10.15
C VAL A 122 -18.17 8.25 -9.73
N GLN A 123 -19.10 7.69 -10.52
CA GLN A 123 -19.67 6.36 -10.24
C GLN A 123 -18.59 5.27 -10.23
N THR A 124 -17.65 5.31 -11.18
CA THR A 124 -16.52 4.36 -11.26
C THR A 124 -15.58 4.49 -10.05
N HIS A 125 -15.26 5.71 -9.65
CA HIS A 125 -14.44 6.00 -8.47
C HIS A 125 -15.08 5.46 -7.18
N LEU A 126 -16.40 5.54 -7.08
CA LEU A 126 -17.18 5.02 -5.96
C LEU A 126 -17.48 3.52 -6.08
N ARG A 127 -16.95 2.83 -7.09
CA ARG A 127 -17.18 1.40 -7.39
C ARG A 127 -18.65 1.06 -7.67
N MET A 128 -19.45 2.06 -8.05
CA MET A 128 -20.84 1.91 -8.51
C MET A 128 -20.85 1.48 -9.98
N TYR A 129 -20.26 0.31 -10.26
CA TYR A 129 -19.99 -0.12 -11.64
C TYR A 129 -21.25 -0.40 -12.45
N SER A 130 -22.32 -0.87 -11.81
CA SER A 130 -23.60 -1.13 -12.48
C SER A 130 -24.22 0.16 -12.98
N GLU A 131 -24.26 1.19 -12.14
CA GLU A 131 -24.77 2.52 -12.48
C GLU A 131 -23.86 3.23 -13.47
N ALA A 132 -22.54 3.10 -13.33
CA ALA A 132 -21.56 3.60 -14.29
C ALA A 132 -21.76 3.00 -15.68
N LEU A 133 -22.10 1.71 -15.76
CA LEU A 133 -22.31 1.03 -17.04
C LEU A 133 -23.54 1.59 -17.76
N GLU A 134 -24.65 1.81 -17.04
CA GLU A 134 -25.85 2.42 -17.62
C GLU A 134 -25.58 3.85 -18.11
N THR A 135 -24.81 4.64 -17.36
CA THR A 135 -24.40 5.98 -17.79
C THR A 135 -23.51 5.94 -19.04
N ARG A 136 -22.53 5.02 -19.10
CA ARG A 136 -21.65 4.88 -20.28
C ARG A 136 -22.38 4.39 -21.53
N LYS A 137 -23.40 3.54 -21.40
CA LYS A 137 -24.25 3.15 -22.53
C LYS A 137 -24.95 4.35 -23.18
N LYS A 138 -25.38 5.35 -22.37
CA LYS A 138 -25.96 6.59 -22.89
C LYS A 138 -24.95 7.40 -23.70
N LEU A 139 -23.73 7.56 -23.18
CA LEU A 139 -22.61 8.22 -23.89
C LEU A 139 -22.33 7.52 -25.22
N LEU A 140 -22.28 6.18 -25.20
CA LEU A 140 -22.02 5.37 -26.37
C LEU A 140 -23.12 5.52 -27.44
N TYR A 141 -24.38 5.60 -27.02
CA TYR A 141 -25.51 5.82 -27.92
C TYR A 141 -25.44 7.20 -28.60
N GLN A 142 -25.00 8.23 -27.88
CA GLN A 142 -24.89 9.59 -28.39
C GLN A 142 -23.70 9.78 -29.33
N LEU A 143 -22.53 9.26 -28.95
CA LEU A 143 -21.29 9.46 -29.69
C LEU A 143 -20.58 8.11 -29.90
N HIS A 144 -21.11 7.34 -30.84
CA HIS A 144 -20.61 5.99 -31.16
C HIS A 144 -19.25 5.99 -31.87
N ASN A 145 -18.76 7.12 -32.37
CA ASN A 145 -17.44 7.24 -33.00
C ASN A 145 -16.32 7.56 -32.02
N GLU A 146 -16.61 7.75 -30.73
CA GLU A 146 -15.63 8.05 -29.68
C GLU A 146 -15.09 6.75 -29.04
N PRO A 147 -13.81 6.38 -29.26
CA PRO A 147 -13.23 5.12 -28.76
C PRO A 147 -13.33 4.95 -27.25
N SER A 148 -13.13 6.02 -26.49
CA SER A 148 -13.09 5.97 -25.02
C SER A 148 -14.41 5.51 -24.40
N PHE A 149 -15.55 5.69 -25.08
CA PHE A 149 -16.86 5.24 -24.61
C PHE A 149 -17.08 3.74 -24.81
N TRP A 150 -16.62 3.18 -25.93
CA TRP A 150 -16.61 1.72 -26.15
C TRP A 150 -15.74 1.04 -25.11
N ILE A 151 -14.51 1.52 -24.97
CA ILE A 151 -13.50 0.97 -24.06
C ILE A 151 -13.99 1.06 -22.62
N GLY A 152 -14.50 2.22 -22.19
CA GLY A 152 -15.05 2.39 -20.85
C GLY A 152 -16.22 1.45 -20.55
N THR A 153 -17.12 1.25 -21.52
CA THR A 153 -18.24 0.31 -21.41
C THR A 153 -17.73 -1.13 -21.27
N GLY A 154 -16.81 -1.56 -22.13
CA GLY A 154 -16.24 -2.91 -22.10
C GLY A 154 -15.44 -3.20 -20.82
N VAL A 155 -14.68 -2.22 -20.33
CA VAL A 155 -13.95 -2.33 -19.05
C VAL A 155 -14.92 -2.47 -17.88
N LEU A 156 -16.03 -1.72 -17.85
CA LEU A 156 -17.04 -1.87 -16.79
C LEU A 156 -17.73 -3.25 -16.84
N CYS A 157 -18.07 -3.75 -18.03
CA CYS A 157 -18.58 -5.12 -18.19
C CYS A 157 -17.58 -6.15 -17.64
N TYR A 158 -16.28 -5.97 -17.90
CA TYR A 158 -15.23 -6.83 -17.35
C TYR A 158 -15.15 -6.76 -15.82
N LEU A 159 -15.25 -5.57 -15.24
CA LEU A 159 -15.22 -5.32 -13.79
C LEU A 159 -16.46 -5.87 -13.07
N LEU A 160 -17.63 -5.87 -13.74
CA LEU A 160 -18.89 -6.44 -13.26
C LEU A 160 -18.98 -7.97 -13.40
N ASP A 161 -17.89 -8.62 -13.84
CA ASP A 161 -17.87 -10.07 -14.07
C ASP A 161 -18.85 -10.52 -15.18
N GLN A 162 -19.00 -9.70 -16.23
CA GLN A 162 -19.81 -9.98 -17.42
C GLN A 162 -18.92 -10.09 -18.67
N PRO A 163 -18.02 -11.09 -18.75
CA PRO A 163 -17.00 -11.14 -19.78
C PRO A 163 -17.58 -11.41 -21.18
N GLU A 164 -18.75 -12.04 -21.31
CA GLU A 164 -19.42 -12.28 -22.60
C GLU A 164 -19.89 -10.98 -23.26
N ILE A 165 -20.44 -10.07 -22.44
CA ILE A 165 -20.87 -8.74 -22.91
C ILE A 165 -19.64 -7.90 -23.21
N ALA A 166 -18.61 -7.95 -22.36
CA ALA A 166 -17.35 -7.25 -22.61
C ALA A 166 -16.75 -7.66 -23.96
N ALA A 167 -16.69 -8.96 -24.29
CA ALA A 167 -16.17 -9.41 -25.57
C ALA A 167 -16.96 -8.86 -26.75
N LYS A 168 -18.30 -8.90 -26.72
CA LYS A 168 -19.13 -8.34 -27.80
C LYS A 168 -18.90 -6.84 -28.03
N VAL A 169 -18.70 -6.09 -26.95
CA VAL A 169 -18.39 -4.66 -27.01
C VAL A 169 -17.03 -4.44 -27.66
N PHE A 170 -16.01 -5.23 -27.27
CA PHE A 170 -14.67 -5.13 -27.85
C PHE A 170 -14.59 -5.65 -29.29
N ASP A 171 -15.33 -6.70 -29.65
CA ASP A 171 -15.46 -7.17 -31.03
C ASP A 171 -15.94 -6.03 -31.93
N SER A 172 -17.05 -5.40 -31.53
CA SER A 172 -17.65 -4.28 -32.25
C SER A 172 -16.69 -3.09 -32.35
N TYR A 173 -15.94 -2.79 -31.28
CA TYR A 173 -14.96 -1.71 -31.26
C TYR A 173 -13.76 -1.99 -32.18
N CYS A 174 -13.20 -3.20 -32.10
CA CYS A 174 -12.06 -3.64 -32.91
C CYS A 174 -12.39 -3.61 -34.41
N ASP A 175 -13.60 -4.02 -34.79
CA ASP A 175 -14.05 -4.06 -36.19
C ASP A 175 -14.32 -2.66 -36.78
N THR A 176 -14.53 -1.63 -35.95
CA THR A 176 -15.05 -0.33 -36.42
C THR A 176 -14.10 0.85 -36.25
N LEU A 177 -13.40 0.93 -35.10
CA LEU A 177 -12.68 2.16 -34.72
C LEU A 177 -11.19 1.94 -34.43
N MET A 178 -10.75 0.69 -34.26
CA MET A 178 -9.39 0.39 -33.83
C MET A 178 -8.30 0.82 -34.83
N GLU A 179 -8.57 0.75 -36.14
CA GLU A 179 -7.59 1.12 -37.18
C GLU A 179 -7.13 2.59 -37.08
N THR A 180 -7.94 3.46 -36.46
CA THR A 180 -7.62 4.87 -36.27
C THR A 180 -6.70 5.15 -35.09
N SER A 181 -6.44 4.15 -34.24
CA SER A 181 -5.64 4.28 -33.01
C SER A 181 -4.14 4.07 -33.27
N SER A 182 -3.29 4.53 -32.35
CA SER A 182 -1.84 4.30 -32.46
C SER A 182 -1.49 2.81 -32.34
N GLU A 183 -0.35 2.38 -32.90
CA GLU A 183 0.07 0.97 -32.84
C GLU A 183 0.18 0.43 -31.41
N TYR A 184 0.60 1.28 -30.46
CA TYR A 184 0.69 0.90 -29.05
C TYR A 184 -0.70 0.72 -28.43
N ASP A 185 -1.62 1.64 -28.72
CA ASP A 185 -3.00 1.59 -28.22
C ASP A 185 -3.73 0.35 -28.73
N GLN A 186 -3.54 0.02 -30.02
CA GLN A 186 -4.06 -1.21 -30.62
C GLN A 186 -3.50 -2.45 -29.90
N SER A 187 -2.17 -2.49 -29.68
CA SER A 187 -1.52 -3.58 -28.95
C SER A 187 -2.12 -3.80 -27.56
N GLU A 188 -2.35 -2.74 -26.78
CA GLU A 188 -2.92 -2.88 -25.43
C GLU A 188 -4.39 -3.33 -25.45
N VAL A 189 -5.20 -2.80 -26.35
CA VAL A 189 -6.61 -3.21 -26.50
C VAL A 189 -6.69 -4.70 -26.86
N LEU A 190 -5.90 -5.15 -27.83
CA LEU A 190 -5.92 -6.54 -28.28
C LEU A 190 -5.45 -7.50 -27.18
N LEU A 191 -4.44 -7.12 -26.39
CA LEU A 191 -4.02 -7.91 -25.23
C LEU A 191 -5.09 -7.93 -24.13
N PHE A 192 -5.78 -6.82 -23.89
CA PHE A 192 -6.90 -6.78 -22.95
C PHE A 192 -8.07 -7.63 -23.44
N TYR A 193 -8.34 -7.67 -24.74
CA TYR A 193 -9.35 -8.56 -25.32
C TYR A 193 -9.00 -10.04 -25.11
N THR A 194 -7.71 -10.42 -25.25
CA THR A 194 -7.27 -11.76 -24.83
C THR A 194 -7.53 -12.02 -23.34
N ASP A 195 -7.33 -11.03 -22.45
CA ASP A 195 -7.68 -11.16 -21.01
C ASP A 195 -9.19 -11.34 -20.79
N ILE A 196 -10.05 -10.76 -21.64
CA ILE A 196 -11.52 -10.96 -21.60
C ILE A 196 -11.86 -12.41 -22.00
N LEU A 197 -11.29 -12.92 -23.09
CA LEU A 197 -11.51 -14.31 -23.53
C LEU A 197 -11.01 -15.32 -22.50
N GLU A 198 -9.86 -15.07 -21.87
CA GLU A 198 -9.37 -15.87 -20.75
C GLU A 198 -10.38 -15.88 -19.59
N LYS A 199 -10.96 -14.72 -19.26
CA LYS A 199 -11.95 -14.60 -18.19
C LYS A 199 -13.26 -15.34 -18.48
N GLN A 200 -13.60 -15.57 -19.76
CA GLN A 200 -14.69 -16.46 -20.17
C GLN A 200 -14.33 -17.96 -20.09
N GLU A 201 -13.11 -18.30 -19.64
CA GLU A 201 -12.55 -19.65 -19.68
C GLU A 201 -12.45 -20.26 -21.09
N LYS A 202 -12.54 -19.42 -22.13
CA LYS A 202 -12.37 -19.84 -23.54
C LYS A 202 -10.89 -19.83 -23.93
N TYR A 203 -10.12 -20.71 -23.30
CA TYR A 203 -8.66 -20.71 -23.42
C TYR A 203 -8.16 -20.95 -24.86
N GLN A 204 -8.87 -21.77 -25.64
CA GLN A 204 -8.49 -22.01 -27.04
C GLN A 204 -8.73 -20.77 -27.92
N ASP A 205 -9.90 -20.13 -27.79
CA ASP A 205 -10.21 -18.91 -28.53
C ASP A 205 -9.24 -17.77 -28.16
N ALA A 206 -8.89 -17.66 -26.87
CA ALA A 206 -7.90 -16.71 -26.38
C ALA A 206 -6.51 -16.96 -27.00
N LEU A 207 -6.10 -18.22 -27.12
CA LEU A 207 -4.83 -18.61 -27.72
C LEU A 207 -4.81 -18.31 -29.22
N ASP A 208 -5.87 -18.67 -29.94
CA ASP A 208 -6.01 -18.42 -31.38
C ASP A 208 -6.01 -16.91 -31.67
N HIS A 209 -6.69 -16.11 -30.85
CA HIS A 209 -6.63 -14.65 -30.92
C HIS A 209 -5.21 -14.14 -30.66
N LEU A 210 -4.55 -14.64 -29.62
CA LEU A 210 -3.21 -14.21 -29.24
C LEU A 210 -2.18 -14.45 -30.36
N GLU A 211 -2.26 -15.59 -31.06
CA GLU A 211 -1.40 -15.86 -32.22
C GLU A 211 -1.67 -14.92 -33.39
N LYS A 212 -2.94 -14.59 -33.66
CA LYS A 212 -3.31 -13.65 -34.74
C LYS A 212 -2.74 -12.25 -34.53
N ILE A 213 -2.67 -11.79 -33.28
CA ILE A 213 -2.22 -10.42 -32.95
C ILE A 213 -0.71 -10.31 -32.74
N LYS A 214 0.05 -11.40 -32.86
CA LYS A 214 1.48 -11.47 -32.52
C LYS A 214 2.34 -10.37 -33.15
N ASP A 215 2.09 -10.07 -34.42
CA ASP A 215 2.87 -9.09 -35.19
C ASP A 215 2.48 -7.62 -34.87
N VAL A 216 1.28 -7.42 -34.32
CA VAL A 216 0.77 -6.10 -33.91
C VAL A 216 1.22 -5.75 -32.48
N VAL A 217 1.31 -6.76 -31.62
CA VAL A 217 1.62 -6.57 -30.20
C VAL A 217 3.03 -6.01 -30.00
N LYS A 218 3.13 -4.93 -29.20
CA LYS A 218 4.43 -4.32 -28.83
C LYS A 218 4.99 -4.89 -27.53
N ASP A 219 4.13 -5.31 -26.60
CA ASP A 219 4.52 -5.96 -25.35
C ASP A 219 4.77 -7.47 -25.56
N GLN A 220 5.90 -7.77 -26.19
CA GLN A 220 6.31 -9.13 -26.56
C GLN A 220 6.53 -10.03 -25.33
N ARG A 221 6.87 -9.46 -24.16
CA ARG A 221 7.02 -10.23 -22.93
C ARG A 221 5.67 -10.71 -22.43
N SER A 222 4.70 -9.80 -22.25
CA SER A 222 3.36 -10.21 -21.81
C SER A 222 2.69 -11.14 -22.81
N TRP A 223 2.93 -10.97 -24.11
CA TRP A 223 2.48 -11.90 -25.13
C TRP A 223 2.98 -13.32 -24.88
N LYS A 224 4.31 -13.50 -24.69
CA LYS A 224 4.90 -14.82 -24.41
C LYS A 224 4.44 -15.41 -23.07
N GLU A 225 4.35 -14.59 -22.02
CA GLU A 225 3.83 -15.02 -20.72
C GLU A 225 2.39 -15.53 -20.85
N LYS A 226 1.54 -14.80 -21.59
CA LYS A 226 0.15 -15.19 -21.85
C LYS A 226 0.08 -16.45 -22.70
N GLN A 227 0.90 -16.56 -23.74
CA GLN A 227 0.96 -17.71 -24.61
C GLN A 227 1.31 -18.99 -23.83
N ALA A 228 2.35 -18.94 -23.00
CA ALA A 228 2.75 -20.08 -22.17
C ALA A 228 1.63 -20.55 -21.24
N TYR A 229 0.94 -19.59 -20.60
CA TYR A 229 -0.20 -19.87 -19.73
C TYR A 229 -1.39 -20.49 -20.48
N LEU A 230 -1.76 -19.93 -21.64
CA LEU A 230 -2.89 -20.46 -22.43
C LEU A 230 -2.57 -21.85 -23.02
N LEU A 231 -1.33 -22.09 -23.46
CA LEU A 231 -0.88 -23.41 -23.90
C LEU A 231 -0.96 -24.44 -22.77
N GLU A 232 -0.60 -24.07 -21.55
CA GLU A 232 -0.77 -24.91 -20.36
C GLU A 232 -2.25 -25.22 -20.09
N LYS A 233 -3.13 -24.22 -20.15
CA LYS A 233 -4.59 -24.39 -19.91
C LYS A 233 -5.31 -25.21 -20.98
N THR A 234 -4.86 -25.12 -22.22
CA THR A 234 -5.41 -25.89 -23.35
C THR A 234 -4.85 -27.32 -23.43
N GLY A 235 -3.87 -27.67 -22.59
CA GLY A 235 -3.24 -29.00 -22.59
C GLY A 235 -2.17 -29.18 -23.66
N ASN A 236 -1.73 -28.12 -24.33
CA ASN A 236 -0.63 -28.12 -25.30
C ASN A 236 0.73 -28.09 -24.58
N ILE A 237 1.00 -29.14 -23.80
CA ILE A 237 2.12 -29.24 -22.84
C ILE A 237 3.49 -29.07 -23.50
N GLU A 238 3.72 -29.64 -24.69
CA GLU A 238 5.02 -29.56 -25.37
C GLU A 238 5.37 -28.14 -25.82
N LEU A 239 4.39 -27.43 -26.35
CA LEU A 239 4.54 -26.03 -26.73
C LEU A 239 4.66 -25.14 -25.50
N ALA A 240 3.85 -25.38 -24.45
CA ALA A 240 3.96 -24.66 -23.18
C ALA A 240 5.37 -24.80 -22.57
N GLU A 241 5.92 -26.03 -22.54
CA GLU A 241 7.28 -26.30 -22.09
C GLU A 241 8.29 -25.48 -22.92
N THR A 242 8.16 -25.49 -24.24
CA THR A 242 9.05 -24.76 -25.15
C THR A 242 9.00 -23.25 -24.89
N THR A 243 7.81 -22.67 -24.73
CA THR A 243 7.63 -21.25 -24.44
C THR A 243 8.19 -20.88 -23.06
N TYR A 244 7.95 -21.70 -22.02
CA TYR A 244 8.56 -21.46 -20.70
C TYR A 244 10.09 -21.54 -20.73
N ARG A 245 10.67 -22.44 -21.55
CA ARG A 245 12.13 -22.47 -21.75
C ARG A 245 12.66 -21.20 -22.42
N GLN A 246 11.93 -20.63 -23.37
CA GLN A 246 12.27 -19.34 -23.98
C GLN A 246 12.19 -18.19 -22.95
N LEU A 247 11.14 -18.16 -22.12
CA LEU A 247 11.02 -17.18 -21.04
C LEU A 247 12.17 -17.30 -20.02
N ILE A 248 12.59 -18.52 -19.67
CA ILE A 248 13.76 -18.77 -18.82
C ILE A 248 15.05 -18.32 -19.50
N TYR A 249 15.18 -18.52 -20.81
CA TYR A 249 16.33 -18.04 -21.57
C TYR A 249 16.45 -16.51 -21.52
N GLU A 250 15.33 -15.79 -21.65
CA GLU A 250 15.27 -14.33 -21.56
C GLU A 250 15.51 -13.81 -20.14
N ASN A 251 14.96 -14.49 -19.12
CA ASN A 251 15.12 -14.12 -17.72
C ASN A 251 15.20 -15.36 -16.80
N PRO A 252 16.41 -15.92 -16.58
CA PRO A 252 16.60 -17.11 -15.76
C PRO A 252 16.51 -16.83 -14.26
N TYR A 253 16.20 -15.59 -13.85
CA TYR A 253 16.12 -15.16 -12.46
C TYR A 253 14.68 -15.14 -11.93
N ASP A 254 13.67 -15.26 -12.80
CA ASP A 254 12.27 -15.29 -12.41
C ASP A 254 11.84 -16.70 -11.96
N SER A 255 11.50 -16.83 -10.67
CA SER A 255 11.06 -18.11 -10.11
C SER A 255 9.75 -18.60 -10.71
N ARG A 256 8.90 -17.70 -11.25
CA ARG A 256 7.59 -18.06 -11.80
C ARG A 256 7.75 -18.97 -13.01
N TYR A 257 8.62 -18.62 -13.96
CA TYR A 257 8.84 -19.43 -15.17
C TYR A 257 9.42 -20.81 -14.86
N ILE A 258 10.35 -20.89 -13.90
CA ILE A 258 10.96 -22.16 -13.48
C ILE A 258 9.91 -23.06 -12.82
N ASN A 259 9.10 -22.49 -11.92
CA ASN A 259 8.03 -23.24 -11.26
C ASN A 259 6.93 -23.67 -12.23
N SER A 260 6.54 -22.81 -13.19
CA SER A 260 5.59 -23.18 -14.24
C SER A 260 6.13 -24.27 -15.16
N LEU A 261 7.41 -24.22 -15.55
CA LEU A 261 8.04 -25.30 -16.31
C LEU A 261 7.98 -26.63 -15.55
N LEU A 262 8.27 -26.64 -14.25
CA LEU A 262 8.13 -27.84 -13.41
C LEU A 262 6.68 -28.33 -13.36
N ALA A 263 5.72 -27.42 -13.20
CA ALA A 263 4.30 -27.73 -13.16
C ALA A 263 3.79 -28.35 -14.47
N VAL A 264 4.15 -27.78 -15.62
CA VAL A 264 3.83 -28.31 -16.96
C VAL A 264 4.37 -29.73 -17.16
N LYS A 265 5.54 -30.06 -16.58
CA LYS A 265 6.10 -31.43 -16.59
C LYS A 265 5.44 -32.38 -15.59
N GLY A 266 4.55 -31.88 -14.72
CA GLY A 266 3.98 -32.65 -13.60
C GLY A 266 4.98 -32.94 -12.48
N TYR A 267 6.09 -32.20 -12.42
CA TYR A 267 7.18 -32.43 -11.48
C TYR A 267 6.93 -31.70 -10.16
N ASN A 268 6.87 -32.44 -9.05
CA ASN A 268 6.76 -31.85 -7.72
C ASN A 268 7.63 -32.63 -6.70
N LYS A 269 7.53 -32.28 -5.41
CA LYS A 269 8.39 -32.90 -4.38
C LYS A 269 7.99 -34.35 -4.08
N ASP A 270 6.69 -34.64 -4.19
CA ASP A 270 6.09 -35.93 -3.85
C ASP A 270 6.05 -36.87 -5.06
N ASN A 271 6.08 -36.30 -6.27
CA ASN A 271 6.03 -36.99 -7.55
C ASN A 271 7.18 -36.56 -8.46
N MET A 272 7.93 -37.53 -8.98
CA MET A 272 9.03 -37.31 -9.92
C MET A 272 10.14 -36.37 -9.42
N ARG A 273 10.42 -36.36 -8.11
CA ARG A 273 11.48 -35.56 -7.48
C ARG A 273 12.83 -35.62 -8.19
N THR A 274 13.29 -36.81 -8.57
CA THR A 274 14.56 -37.02 -9.27
C THR A 274 14.56 -36.38 -10.67
N TRP A 275 13.43 -36.43 -11.37
CA TRP A 275 13.28 -35.80 -12.69
C TRP A 275 13.26 -34.27 -12.58
N ALA A 276 12.53 -33.74 -11.60
CA ALA A 276 12.52 -32.32 -11.26
C ALA A 276 13.95 -31.81 -11.02
N ARG A 277 14.69 -32.55 -10.21
CA ARG A 277 16.08 -32.24 -9.86
C ARG A 277 17.01 -32.32 -11.07
N ASN A 278 16.92 -33.36 -11.89
CA ASN A 278 17.72 -33.48 -13.11
C ASN A 278 17.48 -32.34 -14.10
N LEU A 279 16.23 -31.92 -14.27
CA LEU A 279 15.87 -30.76 -15.09
C LEU A 279 16.54 -29.49 -14.54
N LEU A 280 16.43 -29.24 -13.24
CA LEU A 280 17.01 -28.07 -12.59
C LEU A 280 18.55 -28.07 -12.68
N LEU A 281 19.19 -29.22 -12.50
CA LEU A 281 20.65 -29.35 -12.67
C LEU A 281 21.09 -29.05 -14.11
N ASN A 282 20.31 -29.47 -15.12
CA ASN A 282 20.58 -29.12 -16.51
C ASN A 282 20.41 -27.62 -16.75
N LEU A 283 19.37 -27.00 -16.20
CA LEU A 283 19.20 -25.55 -16.26
C LEU A 283 20.34 -24.81 -15.54
N MET A 284 20.85 -25.31 -14.42
CA MET A 284 22.00 -24.73 -13.73
C MET A 284 23.27 -24.77 -14.58
N LYS A 285 23.47 -25.84 -15.37
CA LYS A 285 24.60 -25.90 -16.32
C LYS A 285 24.48 -24.82 -17.40
N SER A 286 23.27 -24.60 -17.93
CA SER A 286 23.01 -23.55 -18.92
C SER A 286 23.08 -22.14 -18.32
N TYR A 287 22.67 -21.97 -17.07
CA TYR A 287 22.55 -20.68 -16.39
C TYR A 287 23.28 -20.67 -15.03
N PRO A 288 24.62 -20.82 -15.01
CA PRO A 288 25.40 -21.04 -13.79
C PRO A 288 25.40 -19.86 -12.81
N ARG A 289 24.95 -18.67 -13.25
CA ARG A 289 24.84 -17.45 -12.43
C ARG A 289 23.46 -17.28 -11.79
N SER A 290 22.47 -18.09 -12.16
CA SER A 290 21.12 -17.98 -11.58
C SER A 290 21.07 -18.63 -10.20
N ASN A 291 21.10 -17.77 -9.17
CA ASN A 291 20.85 -18.22 -7.80
C ASN A 291 19.43 -18.77 -7.64
N THR A 292 18.46 -18.28 -8.40
CA THR A 292 17.06 -18.72 -8.35
C THR A 292 16.94 -20.21 -8.70
N ILE A 293 17.57 -20.66 -9.79
CA ILE A 293 17.53 -22.07 -10.21
C ILE A 293 18.24 -22.96 -9.18
N ALA A 294 19.42 -22.54 -8.72
CA ALA A 294 20.17 -23.27 -7.68
C ALA A 294 19.35 -23.43 -6.39
N ASP A 295 18.70 -22.34 -5.97
CA ASP A 295 17.88 -22.28 -4.78
C ASP A 295 16.61 -23.16 -4.87
N ILE A 296 16.01 -23.25 -6.06
CA ILE A 296 14.88 -24.14 -6.33
C ILE A 296 15.36 -25.61 -6.33
N SER A 297 16.52 -25.91 -6.94
CA SER A 297 17.12 -27.26 -6.95
C SER A 297 17.31 -27.85 -5.55
N LEU A 298 17.78 -27.03 -4.60
CA LEU A 298 17.97 -27.43 -3.21
C LEU A 298 16.66 -27.82 -2.48
N ASN A 299 15.50 -27.40 -2.99
CA ASN A 299 14.21 -27.84 -2.45
C ASN A 299 13.90 -29.30 -2.81
N TYR A 300 14.56 -29.86 -3.81
CA TYR A 300 14.40 -31.23 -4.30
C TYR A 300 15.59 -32.14 -3.93
N ALA A 301 16.67 -31.61 -3.37
CA ALA A 301 17.85 -32.37 -2.94
C ALA A 301 17.55 -33.30 -1.75
N THR A 302 18.10 -34.52 -1.73
CA THR A 302 18.17 -35.38 -0.53
C THR A 302 19.04 -34.74 0.56
N PRO A 303 19.01 -35.20 1.81
CA PRO A 303 19.86 -34.63 2.87
C PRO A 303 21.35 -34.60 2.51
N ASP A 304 21.89 -35.70 1.97
CA ASP A 304 23.30 -35.79 1.57
C ASP A 304 23.64 -34.86 0.41
N GLU A 305 22.77 -34.82 -0.60
CA GLU A 305 22.89 -33.92 -1.75
C GLU A 305 22.83 -32.45 -1.32
N PHE A 306 21.90 -32.12 -0.42
CA PHE A 306 21.73 -30.79 0.13
C PHE A 306 23.00 -30.34 0.87
N SER A 307 23.56 -31.21 1.73
CA SER A 307 24.79 -30.94 2.46
C SER A 307 25.96 -30.62 1.53
N LEU A 308 26.15 -31.42 0.48
CA LEU A 308 27.21 -31.22 -0.51
C LEU A 308 27.04 -29.90 -1.27
N GLU A 309 25.85 -29.65 -1.82
CA GLU A 309 25.57 -28.47 -2.65
C GLU A 309 25.57 -27.18 -1.83
N VAL A 310 24.97 -27.20 -0.63
CA VAL A 310 24.94 -26.01 0.23
C VAL A 310 26.34 -25.65 0.70
N LYS A 311 27.20 -26.64 0.96
CA LYS A 311 28.62 -26.42 1.29
C LYS A 311 29.35 -25.72 0.15
N ASP A 312 29.18 -26.17 -1.09
CA ASP A 312 29.78 -25.53 -2.27
C ASP A 312 29.28 -24.08 -2.45
N ILE A 313 27.97 -23.85 -2.29
CA ILE A 313 27.37 -22.50 -2.34
C ILE A 313 27.96 -21.60 -1.25
N ILE A 314 28.07 -22.11 -0.02
CA ILE A 314 28.65 -21.40 1.11
C ILE A 314 30.10 -21.03 0.82
N GLN A 315 30.94 -22.00 0.45
CA GLN A 315 32.37 -21.77 0.18
C GLN A 315 32.57 -20.74 -0.95
N LYS A 316 31.85 -20.88 -2.06
CA LYS A 316 31.90 -19.90 -3.18
C LYS A 316 31.48 -18.51 -2.73
N SER A 317 30.42 -18.41 -1.93
CA SER A 317 29.89 -17.13 -1.45
C SER A 317 30.82 -16.46 -0.44
N LEU A 318 31.42 -17.24 0.46
CA LEU A 318 32.40 -16.76 1.43
C LEU A 318 33.69 -16.28 0.76
N ARG A 319 34.21 -17.05 -0.21
CA ARG A 319 35.39 -16.67 -1.00
C ARG A 319 35.18 -15.36 -1.77
N LYS A 320 33.98 -15.19 -2.36
CA LYS A 320 33.59 -13.94 -3.04
C LYS A 320 33.29 -12.79 -2.07
N GLY A 321 32.96 -13.11 -0.82
CA GLY A 321 32.59 -12.15 0.22
C GLY A 321 31.18 -11.56 0.06
N VAL A 322 30.18 -12.43 -0.10
CA VAL A 322 28.77 -12.03 -0.28
C VAL A 322 28.10 -11.73 1.09
N PRO A 323 27.76 -10.47 1.42
CA PRO A 323 27.19 -10.13 2.72
C PRO A 323 25.78 -10.68 2.94
N SER A 324 25.05 -10.97 1.86
CA SER A 324 23.66 -11.44 1.88
C SER A 324 23.51 -12.96 1.99
N LEU A 325 24.61 -13.72 2.22
CA LEU A 325 24.58 -15.18 2.27
C LEU A 325 23.61 -15.71 3.33
N PHE A 326 23.60 -15.14 4.54
CA PHE A 326 22.64 -15.52 5.56
C PHE A 326 21.20 -15.27 5.11
N ALA A 327 20.92 -14.08 4.53
CA ALA A 327 19.59 -13.75 4.05
C ALA A 327 19.09 -14.73 2.96
N ARG A 328 19.99 -15.19 2.08
CA ARG A 328 19.71 -16.22 1.07
C ARG A 328 19.35 -17.57 1.71
N LEU A 329 20.15 -18.03 2.68
CA LEU A 329 19.99 -19.36 3.30
C LEU A 329 18.93 -19.39 4.40
N LYS A 330 18.50 -18.23 4.93
CA LYS A 330 17.52 -18.10 6.01
C LYS A 330 16.22 -18.86 5.76
N LYS A 331 15.78 -19.00 4.51
CA LYS A 331 14.57 -19.77 4.18
C LYS A 331 14.66 -21.26 4.56
N TYR A 332 15.86 -21.84 4.62
CA TYR A 332 16.10 -23.21 5.05
C TYR A 332 16.06 -23.38 6.57
N TYR A 333 16.08 -22.28 7.34
CA TYR A 333 16.05 -22.32 8.81
C TYR A 333 14.67 -22.71 9.37
N ARG A 334 13.64 -22.79 8.52
CA ARG A 334 12.33 -23.36 8.90
C ARG A 334 12.40 -24.87 9.08
N ASP A 335 13.38 -25.52 8.46
CA ASP A 335 13.62 -26.95 8.52
C ASP A 335 14.82 -27.19 9.45
N THR A 336 14.56 -27.84 10.59
CA THR A 336 15.56 -28.03 11.66
C THR A 336 16.78 -28.81 11.16
N GLU A 337 16.60 -29.85 10.35
CA GLU A 337 17.70 -30.70 9.85
C GLU A 337 18.59 -29.91 8.88
N LYS A 338 17.99 -29.14 7.97
CA LYS A 338 18.75 -28.28 7.05
C LYS A 338 19.47 -27.16 7.78
N LYS A 339 18.84 -26.59 8.80
CA LYS A 339 19.44 -25.57 9.67
C LYS A 339 20.66 -26.13 10.41
N ASP A 340 20.54 -27.31 11.02
CA ASP A 340 21.64 -27.99 11.74
C ASP A 340 22.80 -28.34 10.79
N THR A 341 22.48 -28.83 9.59
CA THR A 341 23.49 -29.12 8.55
C THR A 341 24.28 -27.86 8.16
N ILE A 342 23.59 -26.73 7.94
CA ILE A 342 24.22 -25.45 7.61
C ILE A 342 25.09 -24.96 8.78
N GLU A 343 24.61 -25.10 10.01
CA GLU A 343 25.36 -24.74 11.23
C GLU A 343 26.66 -25.54 11.34
N GLU A 344 26.59 -26.86 11.19
CA GLU A 344 27.76 -27.75 11.25
C GLU A 344 28.80 -27.38 10.18
N ILE A 345 28.35 -27.19 8.93
CA ILE A 345 29.23 -26.76 7.83
C ILE A 345 29.90 -25.43 8.17
N MET A 346 29.14 -24.41 8.57
CA MET A 346 29.67 -23.08 8.83
C MET A 346 30.66 -23.06 10.01
N LEU A 347 30.33 -23.72 11.12
CA LEU A 347 31.23 -23.83 12.28
C LEU A 347 32.50 -24.60 11.92
N GLY A 348 32.38 -25.68 11.13
CA GLY A 348 33.53 -26.42 10.61
C GLY A 348 34.43 -25.56 9.73
N LEU A 349 33.86 -24.75 8.83
CA LEU A 349 34.63 -23.84 7.97
C LEU A 349 35.32 -22.73 8.77
N VAL A 350 34.66 -22.14 9.77
CA VAL A 350 35.27 -21.12 10.66
C VAL A 350 36.50 -21.70 11.35
N ARG A 351 36.38 -22.88 11.99
CA ARG A 351 37.53 -23.52 12.67
C ARG A 351 38.71 -23.77 11.74
N LYS A 352 38.44 -24.24 10.51
CA LYS A 352 39.50 -24.50 9.52
C LYS A 352 40.16 -23.21 9.03
N LEU A 353 39.38 -22.16 8.80
CA LEU A 353 39.88 -20.84 8.41
C LEU A 353 40.69 -20.18 9.52
N GLU A 354 40.27 -20.27 10.78
CA GLU A 354 41.02 -19.74 11.93
C GLU A 354 42.37 -20.46 12.11
N ASN A 355 42.40 -21.79 11.95
CA ASN A 355 43.61 -22.59 12.17
C ASN A 355 44.59 -22.58 10.98
N SER A 356 44.08 -22.59 9.76
CA SER A 356 44.89 -22.83 8.55
C SER A 356 44.71 -21.78 7.45
N GLY A 357 43.70 -20.92 7.53
CA GLY A 357 43.37 -19.98 6.44
C GLY A 357 42.90 -20.66 5.16
N SER A 358 42.46 -21.93 5.22
CA SER A 358 41.93 -22.69 4.08
C SER A 358 40.65 -23.42 4.47
N PHE A 359 39.72 -23.62 3.53
CA PHE A 359 38.51 -24.42 3.75
C PHE A 359 38.78 -25.92 3.90
N ASP A 360 39.92 -26.39 3.39
CA ASP A 360 40.28 -27.82 3.39
C ASP A 360 41.20 -28.19 4.57
N GLY A 361 41.71 -27.19 5.31
CA GLY A 361 42.61 -27.40 6.44
C GLY A 361 44.09 -27.45 6.08
N ASN A 362 44.44 -27.31 4.80
CA ASN A 362 45.83 -27.27 4.32
C ASN A 362 46.13 -25.97 3.58
N ALA A 363 46.87 -25.07 4.24
CA ALA A 363 47.22 -23.75 3.71
C ALA A 363 48.19 -23.79 2.53
N LYS A 364 48.92 -24.91 2.33
CA LYS A 364 50.01 -25.00 1.36
C LYS A 364 49.53 -25.07 -0.09
N ASP A 365 48.35 -25.65 -0.32
CA ASP A 365 47.85 -25.94 -1.66
C ASP A 365 46.78 -24.94 -2.14
N SER A 366 46.04 -24.31 -1.22
CA SER A 366 45.00 -23.31 -1.56
C SER A 366 44.60 -22.48 -0.32
N ARG A 367 45.22 -21.30 -0.15
CA ARG A 367 44.89 -20.35 0.92
C ARG A 367 43.74 -19.44 0.48
N GLU A 368 42.74 -19.29 1.33
CA GLU A 368 41.57 -18.44 1.09
C GLU A 368 41.90 -16.96 1.40
N PRO A 369 41.18 -16.01 0.79
CA PRO A 369 41.35 -14.60 1.14
C PRO A 369 40.95 -14.36 2.60
N PRO A 370 41.58 -13.43 3.34
CA PRO A 370 41.21 -13.11 4.73
C PRO A 370 39.74 -12.71 4.89
N THR A 371 39.14 -12.17 3.82
CA THR A 371 37.72 -11.84 3.75
C THR A 371 36.82 -13.07 3.91
N ALA A 372 37.27 -14.28 3.55
CA ALA A 372 36.51 -15.50 3.75
C ALA A 372 36.25 -15.74 5.25
N LEU A 373 37.27 -15.61 6.10
CA LEU A 373 37.12 -15.71 7.56
C LEU A 373 36.19 -14.61 8.09
N LEU A 374 36.40 -13.37 7.66
CA LEU A 374 35.55 -12.24 8.04
C LEU A 374 34.06 -12.53 7.77
N TRP A 375 33.72 -12.97 6.56
CA TRP A 375 32.34 -13.24 6.17
C TRP A 375 31.78 -14.52 6.82
N SER A 376 32.64 -15.49 7.18
CA SER A 376 32.22 -16.65 7.97
C SER A 376 31.83 -16.25 9.39
N LEU A 377 32.66 -15.42 10.06
CA LEU A 377 32.35 -14.87 11.39
C LEU A 377 31.07 -14.02 11.36
N TYR A 378 30.92 -13.18 10.34
CA TYR A 378 29.71 -12.38 10.12
C TYR A 378 28.46 -13.24 9.95
N TYR A 379 28.53 -14.32 9.16
CA TYR A 379 27.42 -15.25 8.98
C TYR A 379 27.03 -15.91 10.30
N ILE A 380 28.00 -16.43 11.07
CA ILE A 380 27.73 -17.09 12.35
C ILE A 380 27.10 -16.12 13.36
N ALA A 381 27.53 -14.86 13.38
CA ALA A 381 26.88 -13.84 14.21
C ALA A 381 25.38 -13.67 13.86
N GLN A 382 25.05 -13.63 12.56
CA GLN A 382 23.65 -13.54 12.11
C GLN A 382 22.86 -14.82 12.41
N HIS A 383 23.50 -15.98 12.32
CA HIS A 383 22.93 -17.28 12.66
C HIS A 383 22.54 -17.33 14.15
N TYR A 384 23.45 -17.02 15.07
CA TYR A 384 23.13 -17.04 16.50
C TYR A 384 22.15 -15.94 16.92
N ASP A 385 22.19 -14.76 16.28
CA ASP A 385 21.15 -13.72 16.47
C ASP A 385 19.76 -14.25 16.11
N PHE A 386 19.66 -15.02 15.02
CA PHE A 386 18.41 -15.63 14.59
C PHE A 386 17.93 -16.75 15.53
N LEU A 387 18.84 -17.54 16.10
CA LEU A 387 18.50 -18.55 17.12
C LEU A 387 18.14 -17.94 18.48
N GLY A 388 18.41 -16.66 18.69
CA GLY A 388 18.18 -15.96 19.95
C GLY A 388 19.34 -16.06 20.95
N ASP A 389 20.43 -16.74 20.60
CA ASP A 389 21.68 -16.80 21.38
C ASP A 389 22.51 -15.53 21.13
N ARG A 390 22.10 -14.46 21.80
CA ARG A 390 22.65 -13.11 21.59
C ARG A 390 24.08 -12.98 22.09
N GLU A 391 24.46 -13.74 23.11
CA GLU A 391 25.82 -13.71 23.67
C GLU A 391 26.84 -14.24 22.67
N LYS A 392 26.57 -15.42 22.08
CA LYS A 392 27.43 -15.94 21.00
C LYS A 392 27.42 -15.03 19.79
N ALA A 393 26.26 -14.50 19.41
CA ALA A 393 26.17 -13.56 18.28
C ALA A 393 27.08 -12.33 18.49
N LEU A 394 27.12 -11.78 19.70
CA LEU A 394 28.00 -10.67 20.07
C LEU A 394 29.49 -11.04 20.07
N ASP A 395 29.85 -12.24 20.54
CA ASP A 395 31.25 -12.71 20.48
C ASP A 395 31.73 -12.82 19.02
N TYR A 396 30.95 -13.47 18.16
CA TYR A 396 31.32 -13.64 16.75
C TYR A 396 31.36 -12.32 15.98
N ILE A 397 30.41 -11.41 16.20
CA ILE A 397 30.46 -10.10 15.53
C ILE A 397 31.64 -9.26 16.03
N GLN A 398 32.01 -9.37 17.31
CA GLN A 398 33.16 -8.66 17.84
C GLN A 398 34.48 -9.20 17.27
N LYS A 399 34.59 -10.52 17.08
CA LYS A 399 35.71 -11.14 16.35
C LYS A 399 35.81 -10.60 14.92
N ALA A 400 34.69 -10.50 14.21
CA ALA A 400 34.64 -9.94 12.86
C ALA A 400 35.08 -8.45 12.84
N ILE A 401 34.61 -7.64 13.80
CA ILE A 401 34.98 -6.22 13.93
C ILE A 401 36.47 -6.08 14.24
N ASN A 402 37.01 -6.90 15.14
CA ASN A 402 38.44 -6.89 15.48
C ASN A 402 39.30 -7.26 14.26
N HIS A 403 38.84 -8.20 13.43
CA HIS A 403 39.51 -8.58 12.19
C HIS A 403 39.48 -7.45 11.14
N THR A 404 38.34 -6.77 10.95
CA THR A 404 38.22 -5.68 9.96
C THR A 404 37.25 -4.60 10.43
N PRO A 405 37.74 -3.55 11.13
CA PRO A 405 36.90 -2.57 11.82
C PRO A 405 36.30 -1.49 10.91
N THR A 406 36.50 -1.58 9.59
CA THR A 406 36.08 -0.58 8.59
C THR A 406 34.78 -0.94 7.87
N ILE A 407 34.22 -2.13 8.10
CA ILE A 407 33.02 -2.61 7.40
C ILE A 407 31.74 -2.18 8.15
N VAL A 408 30.87 -1.45 7.45
CA VAL A 408 29.63 -0.87 8.00
C VAL A 408 28.67 -1.97 8.49
N GLU A 409 28.50 -3.05 7.72
CA GLU A 409 27.58 -4.14 7.99
C GLU A 409 27.83 -4.83 9.33
N LEU A 410 29.09 -4.87 9.79
CA LEU A 410 29.46 -5.48 11.06
C LEU A 410 28.83 -4.72 12.23
N TYR A 411 28.98 -3.40 12.25
CA TYR A 411 28.38 -2.55 13.27
C TYR A 411 26.86 -2.49 13.14
N MET A 412 26.31 -2.51 11.92
CA MET A 412 24.86 -2.60 11.73
C MET A 412 24.28 -3.90 12.31
N THR A 413 25.02 -5.00 12.20
CA THR A 413 24.63 -6.31 12.75
C THR A 413 24.83 -6.34 14.27
N GLN A 414 25.93 -5.82 14.80
CA GLN A 414 26.12 -5.64 16.24
C GLN A 414 24.98 -4.82 16.86
N ALA A 415 24.62 -3.70 16.25
CA ALA A 415 23.49 -2.89 16.69
C ALA A 415 22.16 -3.67 16.64
N ARG A 416 21.95 -4.52 15.62
CA ARG A 416 20.76 -5.37 15.52
C ARG A 416 20.67 -6.38 16.66
N ILE A 417 21.78 -7.04 17.00
CA ILE A 417 21.86 -8.02 18.09
C ILE A 417 21.54 -7.34 19.43
N LEU A 418 22.18 -6.20 19.72
CA LEU A 418 21.92 -5.40 20.93
C LEU A 418 20.45 -4.97 21.02
N LYS A 419 19.86 -4.56 19.90
CA LYS A 419 18.43 -4.22 19.83
C LYS A 419 17.54 -5.43 20.13
N HIS A 420 17.89 -6.64 19.68
CA HIS A 420 17.15 -7.85 20.05
C HIS A 420 17.33 -8.24 21.52
N GLN A 421 18.44 -7.85 22.16
CA GLN A 421 18.68 -8.01 23.60
C GLN A 421 17.88 -7.02 24.46
N GLY A 422 17.36 -5.95 23.84
CA GLY A 422 16.60 -4.90 24.53
C GLY A 422 17.45 -3.67 24.89
N ASP A 423 18.76 -3.70 24.66
CA ASP A 423 19.64 -2.54 24.85
C ASP A 423 19.56 -1.59 23.65
N LEU A 424 18.48 -0.81 23.62
CA LEU A 424 18.18 0.13 22.53
C LEU A 424 19.17 1.31 22.47
N GLU A 425 19.66 1.77 23.62
CA GLU A 425 20.58 2.90 23.71
C GLU A 425 21.96 2.54 23.13
N THR A 426 22.54 1.42 23.54
CA THR A 426 23.81 0.95 22.98
C THR A 426 23.66 0.58 21.51
N ALA A 427 22.54 -0.05 21.13
CA ALA A 427 22.24 -0.32 19.73
C ALA A 427 22.25 0.96 18.88
N ALA A 428 21.65 2.06 19.37
CA ALA A 428 21.64 3.34 18.65
C ALA A 428 23.04 3.97 18.57
N ARG A 429 23.84 3.88 19.64
CA ARG A 429 25.25 4.34 19.63
C ARG A 429 26.09 3.59 18.61
N VAL A 430 25.98 2.25 18.58
CA VAL A 430 26.70 1.39 17.62
C VAL A 430 26.23 1.65 16.19
N MET A 431 24.93 1.83 15.97
CA MET A 431 24.41 2.18 14.63
C MET A 431 24.93 3.54 14.15
N ASN A 432 25.09 4.52 15.05
CA ASN A 432 25.70 5.80 14.71
C ASN A 432 27.20 5.68 14.42
N ARG A 433 27.91 4.75 15.07
CA ARG A 433 29.28 4.39 14.69
C ARG A 433 29.32 3.83 13.26
N ALA A 434 28.41 2.92 12.91
CA ALA A 434 28.27 2.41 11.55
C ALA A 434 28.06 3.55 10.53
N ARG A 435 27.14 4.47 10.81
CA ARG A 435 26.86 5.66 9.99
C ARG A 435 28.08 6.58 9.84
N LYS A 436 28.92 6.72 10.87
CA LYS A 436 30.11 7.58 10.79
C LYS A 436 31.21 7.01 9.89
N LEU A 437 31.17 5.71 9.57
CA LEU A 437 32.09 5.10 8.61
C LEU A 437 31.75 5.49 7.17
N ASP A 438 30.47 5.75 6.87
CA ASP A 438 30.01 6.25 5.58
C ASP A 438 28.90 7.28 5.77
N LEU A 439 29.28 8.56 5.69
CA LEU A 439 28.36 9.69 5.83
C LEU A 439 27.52 9.95 4.57
N GLN A 440 27.85 9.32 3.43
CA GLN A 440 27.15 9.50 2.16
C GLN A 440 26.00 8.49 1.99
N ASP A 441 26.07 7.34 2.66
CA ASP A 441 25.03 6.30 2.57
C ASP A 441 23.72 6.71 3.29
N ARG A 442 22.68 6.98 2.50
CA ARG A 442 21.33 7.30 2.98
C ARG A 442 20.65 6.14 3.70
N PHE A 443 20.88 4.88 3.32
CA PHE A 443 20.31 3.70 3.97
C PHE A 443 20.85 3.56 5.40
N VAL A 444 22.17 3.69 5.58
CA VAL A 444 22.82 3.60 6.89
C VAL A 444 22.37 4.77 7.78
N ASN A 445 22.30 5.98 7.23
CA ASN A 445 21.72 7.13 7.94
C ASN A 445 20.27 6.86 8.36
N SER A 446 19.41 6.39 7.45
CA SER A 446 18.00 6.09 7.75
C SER A 446 17.86 5.02 8.83
N LYS A 447 18.72 3.99 8.82
CA LYS A 447 18.78 2.98 9.90
C LYS A 447 19.22 3.58 11.22
N CYS A 448 20.21 4.46 11.23
CA CYS A 448 20.63 5.17 12.44
C CYS A 448 19.51 6.05 13.00
N THR A 449 18.85 6.84 12.16
CA THR A 449 17.68 7.66 12.51
C THR A 449 16.58 6.81 13.17
N LYS A 450 16.27 5.66 12.57
CA LYS A 450 15.31 4.70 13.13
C LYS A 450 15.71 4.17 14.51
N TYR A 451 16.98 3.84 14.70
CA TYR A 451 17.48 3.34 15.99
C TYR A 451 17.47 4.43 17.06
N MET A 452 17.79 5.68 16.70
CA MET A 452 17.69 6.84 17.60
C MET A 452 16.26 7.03 18.10
N MET A 453 15.26 6.96 17.23
CA MET A 453 13.84 7.05 17.63
C MET A 453 13.43 5.95 18.60
N ARG A 454 13.83 4.70 18.32
CA ARG A 454 13.50 3.55 19.19
C ARG A 454 14.14 3.64 20.57
N ALA A 455 15.32 4.27 20.65
CA ALA A 455 15.99 4.59 21.91
C ALA A 455 15.44 5.85 22.59
N GLY A 456 14.45 6.53 22.02
CA GLY A 456 13.82 7.74 22.59
C GLY A 456 14.50 9.07 22.22
N TYR A 457 15.56 9.04 21.41
CA TYR A 457 16.29 10.23 20.95
C TYR A 457 15.67 10.87 19.69
N ILE A 458 14.43 11.33 19.81
CA ILE A 458 13.64 11.86 18.68
C ILE A 458 14.32 13.08 18.03
N VAL A 459 14.80 14.04 18.83
CA VAL A 459 15.48 15.26 18.33
C VAL A 459 16.71 14.90 17.49
N LYS A 460 17.58 14.04 18.00
CA LYS A 460 18.77 13.57 17.26
C LYS A 460 18.38 12.82 15.98
N ALA A 461 17.28 12.06 16.00
CA ALA A 461 16.79 11.39 14.80
C ALA A 461 16.37 12.40 13.71
N LYS A 462 15.67 13.48 14.07
CA LYS A 462 15.32 14.57 13.16
C LYS A 462 16.56 15.23 12.55
N GLU A 463 17.57 15.52 13.38
CA GLU A 463 18.85 16.09 12.92
C GLU A 463 19.55 15.18 11.90
N LEU A 464 19.62 13.88 12.19
CA LEU A 464 20.24 12.90 11.28
C LEU A 464 19.51 12.82 9.94
N PHE A 465 18.17 12.87 9.95
CA PHE A 465 17.36 12.90 8.74
C PHE A 465 17.59 14.18 7.93
N LYS A 466 17.68 15.34 8.60
CA LYS A 466 17.93 16.65 7.98
C LYS A 466 19.24 16.71 7.20
N MET A 467 20.22 15.86 7.53
CA MET A 467 21.48 15.78 6.79
C MET A 467 21.30 15.44 5.30
N PHE A 468 20.22 14.74 4.94
CA PHE A 468 19.88 14.36 3.57
C PHE A 468 18.81 15.26 2.94
N LEU A 469 18.51 16.39 3.58
CA LEU A 469 17.61 17.42 3.07
C LEU A 469 18.41 18.65 2.58
N GLY A 470 17.80 19.45 1.70
CA GLY A 470 18.41 20.71 1.24
C GLY A 470 18.57 21.73 2.38
N LYS A 471 19.61 22.57 2.33
CA LYS A 471 19.96 23.53 3.42
C LYS A 471 18.83 24.49 3.83
N ARG A 472 17.83 24.72 2.97
CA ARG A 472 16.71 25.66 3.20
C ARG A 472 15.34 24.97 3.26
N THR A 473 15.28 23.65 3.36
CA THR A 473 14.00 22.93 3.33
C THR A 473 13.44 22.74 4.74
N ASN A 474 12.15 23.06 4.91
CA ASN A 474 11.41 22.71 6.11
C ASN A 474 11.31 21.18 6.21
N THR A 475 11.80 20.58 7.30
CA THR A 475 11.88 19.13 7.46
C THR A 475 10.50 18.47 7.44
N ARG A 476 9.51 19.06 8.10
CA ARG A 476 8.14 18.54 8.13
C ARG A 476 7.53 18.59 6.73
N LYS A 477 7.61 19.72 6.03
CA LYS A 477 7.12 19.84 4.65
C LYS A 477 7.78 18.80 3.74
N SER A 478 9.10 18.65 3.79
CA SER A 478 9.80 17.63 2.99
C SER A 478 9.37 16.19 3.32
N LEU A 479 9.07 15.88 4.58
CA LEU A 479 8.56 14.56 4.98
C LEU A 479 7.17 14.29 4.38
N LEU A 480 6.31 15.31 4.33
CA LEU A 480 4.98 15.25 3.75
C LEU A 480 5.04 15.14 2.23
N ASP A 481 5.79 16.03 1.56
CA ASP A 481 5.95 16.06 0.10
C ASP A 481 6.54 14.74 -0.43
N MET A 482 7.49 14.12 0.30
CA MET A 482 8.06 12.82 -0.06
C MET A 482 7.24 11.62 0.44
N GLN A 483 6.15 11.85 1.18
CA GLN A 483 5.32 10.82 1.80
C GLN A 483 6.14 9.78 2.59
N CYS A 484 7.06 10.26 3.44
CA CYS A 484 8.07 9.44 4.11
C CYS A 484 7.51 8.60 5.28
N GLN A 485 6.64 7.63 4.97
CA GLN A 485 5.86 6.84 5.93
C GLN A 485 6.70 6.17 7.02
N TRP A 486 7.89 5.65 6.69
CA TRP A 486 8.71 4.93 7.67
C TRP A 486 9.19 5.85 8.80
N PHE A 487 9.50 7.12 8.49
CA PHE A 487 10.00 8.09 9.47
C PHE A 487 8.84 8.53 10.36
N ILE A 488 7.73 8.93 9.75
CA ILE A 488 6.53 9.41 10.44
C ILE A 488 5.97 8.32 11.36
N LEU A 489 5.97 7.06 10.90
CA LEU A 489 5.53 5.93 11.72
C LEU A 489 6.42 5.71 12.94
N GLU A 490 7.74 5.68 12.76
CA GLU A 490 8.66 5.43 13.88
C GLU A 490 8.67 6.62 14.85
N GLU A 491 8.47 7.85 14.37
CA GLU A 491 8.28 9.02 15.21
C GLU A 491 6.96 8.93 16.02
N GLY A 492 5.84 8.59 15.38
CA GLY A 492 4.56 8.39 16.05
C GLY A 492 4.61 7.29 17.12
N LEU A 493 5.28 6.17 16.82
CA LEU A 493 5.51 5.09 17.79
C LEU A 493 6.43 5.53 18.95
N ALA A 494 7.43 6.38 18.68
CA ALA A 494 8.31 6.91 19.72
C ALA A 494 7.57 7.87 20.66
N TYR A 495 6.72 8.75 20.12
CA TYR A 495 5.86 9.62 20.94
C TYR A 495 4.82 8.82 21.74
N LEU A 496 4.22 7.78 21.14
CA LEU A 496 3.30 6.90 21.83
C LEU A 496 3.97 6.23 23.04
N LYS A 497 5.23 5.78 22.89
CA LYS A 497 6.02 5.20 23.99
C LYS A 497 6.38 6.22 25.08
N LYS A 498 6.51 7.50 24.72
CA LYS A 498 6.70 8.62 25.66
C LYS A 498 5.39 9.16 26.25
N GLU A 499 4.25 8.53 25.95
CA GLU A 499 2.91 8.98 26.38
C GLU A 499 2.54 10.38 25.87
N ASN A 500 3.22 10.88 24.85
CA ASN A 500 2.83 12.09 24.13
C ASN A 500 1.79 11.73 23.06
N TYR A 501 0.55 11.55 23.49
CA TYR A 501 -0.54 11.09 22.62
C TYR A 501 -0.88 12.10 21.51
N ALA A 502 -0.72 13.41 21.77
CA ALA A 502 -0.93 14.48 20.81
C ALA A 502 -0.11 14.27 19.53
N LYS A 503 1.22 14.25 19.70
CA LYS A 503 2.16 14.09 18.60
C LYS A 503 2.07 12.70 17.98
N ALA A 504 1.77 11.67 18.77
CA ALA A 504 1.56 10.32 18.24
C ALA A 504 0.36 10.27 17.28
N ILE A 505 -0.80 10.81 17.71
CA ILE A 505 -2.03 10.85 16.91
C ILE A 505 -1.81 11.66 15.63
N ASP A 506 -1.20 12.86 15.72
CA ASP A 506 -0.90 13.70 14.56
C ASP A 506 -0.03 12.96 13.52
N ARG A 507 0.97 12.19 13.96
CA ARG A 507 1.78 11.35 13.05
C ARG A 507 0.99 10.21 12.43
N PHE A 508 0.10 9.54 13.17
CA PHE A 508 -0.72 8.47 12.60
C PHE A 508 -1.80 8.99 11.64
N LEU A 509 -2.39 10.15 11.92
CA LEU A 509 -3.30 10.86 11.01
C LEU A 509 -2.59 11.29 9.74
N THR A 510 -1.35 11.76 9.85
CA THR A 510 -0.51 12.06 8.67
C THR A 510 -0.30 10.83 7.79
N ILE A 511 -0.17 9.63 8.38
CA ILE A 511 -0.09 8.41 7.59
C ILE A 511 -1.43 8.13 6.91
N ASP A 512 -2.57 8.24 7.61
CA ASP A 512 -3.89 8.04 7.00
C ASP A 512 -4.14 9.03 5.85
N SER A 513 -3.71 10.29 5.99
CA SER A 513 -3.86 11.28 4.93
C SER A 513 -3.15 10.86 3.65
N PHE A 514 -1.96 10.25 3.71
CA PHE A 514 -1.31 9.74 2.50
C PHE A 514 -2.15 8.68 1.77
N TYR A 515 -2.89 7.83 2.50
CA TYR A 515 -3.77 6.84 1.87
C TYR A 515 -5.06 7.46 1.32
N ASN A 516 -5.49 8.61 1.85
CA ASN A 516 -6.55 9.41 1.25
C ASN A 516 -6.02 10.08 -0.03
N ASP A 517 -4.84 10.71 0.02
CA ASP A 517 -4.20 11.33 -1.14
C ASP A 517 -4.00 10.32 -2.29
N PHE A 518 -3.54 9.09 -1.99
CA PHE A 518 -3.42 8.04 -3.01
C PHE A 518 -4.76 7.73 -3.68
N LYS A 519 -5.80 7.57 -2.86
CA LYS A 519 -7.15 7.31 -3.36
C LYS A 519 -7.67 8.47 -4.19
N ASP A 520 -7.49 9.71 -3.75
CA ASP A 520 -8.00 10.89 -4.44
C ASP A 520 -7.31 11.09 -5.79
N ASN A 521 -6.01 10.79 -5.87
CA ASN A 521 -5.25 10.79 -7.13
C ASN A 521 -5.76 9.77 -8.16
N GLU A 522 -6.58 8.79 -7.77
CA GLU A 522 -7.22 7.84 -8.69
C GLU A 522 -8.19 8.54 -9.66
N PHE A 523 -8.85 9.62 -9.23
CA PHE A 523 -9.98 10.19 -9.97
C PHE A 523 -9.60 10.63 -11.40
N GLY A 524 -8.47 11.33 -11.56
CA GLY A 524 -7.97 11.76 -12.87
C GLY A 524 -7.48 10.61 -13.76
N ILE A 525 -7.22 9.43 -13.17
CA ILE A 525 -6.70 8.27 -13.91
C ILE A 525 -7.81 7.56 -14.68
N HIS A 526 -9.07 7.66 -14.24
CA HIS A 526 -10.21 7.02 -14.90
C HIS A 526 -10.33 7.43 -16.37
N SER A 527 -10.36 8.73 -16.66
CA SER A 527 -10.42 9.24 -18.04
C SER A 527 -9.10 9.02 -18.78
N TYR A 528 -7.98 9.26 -18.12
CA TYR A 528 -6.64 9.11 -18.72
C TYR A 528 -6.40 7.70 -19.26
N CYS A 529 -6.67 6.66 -18.47
CA CYS A 529 -6.42 5.28 -18.88
C CYS A 529 -7.33 4.81 -20.02
N LEU A 530 -8.56 5.34 -20.10
CA LEU A 530 -9.48 5.05 -21.19
C LEU A 530 -9.11 5.78 -22.48
N HIS A 531 -8.44 6.92 -22.39
CA HIS A 531 -7.93 7.67 -23.54
C HIS A 531 -6.57 7.14 -24.02
N LYS A 532 -5.72 6.64 -23.11
CA LYS A 532 -4.40 6.06 -23.41
C LYS A 532 -4.38 4.55 -23.55
N ASN A 533 -5.56 3.92 -23.55
CA ASN A 533 -5.77 2.48 -23.73
C ASN A 533 -4.90 1.57 -22.84
N THR A 534 -4.48 2.02 -21.66
CA THR A 534 -3.66 1.24 -20.72
C THR A 534 -4.52 0.35 -19.82
N LEU A 535 -5.41 -0.43 -20.44
CA LEU A 535 -6.58 -1.07 -19.80
C LEU A 535 -6.19 -2.15 -18.78
N ARG A 536 -5.21 -2.98 -19.14
CA ARG A 536 -4.69 -4.04 -18.25
C ARG A 536 -4.10 -3.43 -16.98
N THR A 537 -3.39 -2.32 -17.11
CA THR A 537 -2.82 -1.58 -15.98
C THR A 537 -3.91 -0.88 -15.18
N TYR A 538 -4.91 -0.28 -15.84
CA TYR A 538 -6.03 0.38 -15.18
C TYR A 538 -6.83 -0.57 -14.28
N VAL A 539 -7.22 -1.73 -14.79
CA VAL A 539 -7.93 -2.74 -14.00
C VAL A 539 -7.09 -3.25 -12.82
N LYS A 540 -5.77 -3.41 -13.02
CA LYS A 540 -4.84 -3.78 -11.94
C LYS A 540 -4.73 -2.66 -10.89
N LEU A 541 -4.70 -1.41 -11.31
CA LEU A 541 -4.67 -0.23 -10.45
C LEU A 541 -5.93 -0.18 -9.57
N LEU A 542 -7.13 -0.29 -10.15
CA LEU A 542 -8.39 -0.29 -9.39
C LEU A 542 -8.41 -1.37 -8.30
N LYS A 543 -7.97 -2.60 -8.65
CA LYS A 543 -7.85 -3.71 -7.69
C LYS A 543 -6.81 -3.45 -6.61
N TRP A 544 -5.71 -2.77 -6.96
CA TRP A 544 -4.67 -2.39 -6.00
C TRP A 544 -5.16 -1.31 -5.03
N GLU A 545 -5.84 -0.27 -5.55
CA GLU A 545 -6.48 0.82 -4.81
C GLU A 545 -7.43 0.29 -3.73
N ASP A 546 -8.26 -0.69 -4.07
CA ASP A 546 -9.18 -1.38 -3.13
C ASP A 546 -8.45 -2.08 -1.97
N THR A 547 -7.14 -2.29 -2.10
CA THR A 547 -6.29 -2.96 -1.10
C THR A 547 -5.20 -2.08 -0.50
N LEU A 548 -5.14 -0.78 -0.82
CA LEU A 548 -4.10 0.14 -0.37
C LEU A 548 -3.81 0.04 1.14
N ARG A 549 -4.87 0.05 1.95
CA ARG A 549 -4.79 0.01 3.42
C ARG A 549 -4.33 -1.35 3.99
N LYS A 550 -4.14 -2.40 3.16
CA LYS A 550 -3.42 -3.63 3.56
C LYS A 550 -1.93 -3.39 3.75
N HIS A 551 -1.40 -2.23 3.31
CA HIS A 551 0.01 -1.94 3.41
C HIS A 551 0.50 -1.94 4.88
N PRO A 552 1.67 -2.54 5.20
CA PRO A 552 2.13 -2.69 6.59
C PRO A 552 2.30 -1.39 7.37
N TYR A 553 2.56 -0.26 6.70
CA TYR A 553 2.64 1.05 7.38
C TYR A 553 1.27 1.53 7.85
N TYR A 554 0.22 1.38 7.03
CA TYR A 554 -1.15 1.70 7.43
C TYR A 554 -1.57 0.86 8.64
N ILE A 555 -1.42 -0.46 8.54
CA ILE A 555 -1.82 -1.39 9.62
C ILE A 555 -1.15 -1.00 10.94
N LYS A 556 0.14 -0.67 10.92
CA LYS A 556 0.87 -0.25 12.13
C LYS A 556 0.42 1.12 12.63
N ALA A 557 0.17 2.07 11.73
CA ALA A 557 -0.31 3.40 12.09
C ALA A 557 -1.71 3.35 12.70
N ALA A 558 -2.65 2.62 12.09
CA ALA A 558 -4.00 2.43 12.59
C ALA A 558 -4.01 1.78 13.98
N LYS A 559 -3.22 0.71 14.18
CA LYS A 559 -3.03 0.11 15.51
C LYS A 559 -2.45 1.10 16.52
N GLY A 560 -1.47 1.91 16.12
CA GLY A 560 -0.88 2.95 16.94
C GLY A 560 -1.89 4.04 17.33
N ALA A 561 -2.70 4.51 16.37
CA ALA A 561 -3.75 5.49 16.57
C ALA A 561 -4.82 4.99 17.54
N ILE A 562 -5.33 3.76 17.35
CA ILE A 562 -6.33 3.15 18.24
C ILE A 562 -5.78 3.06 19.67
N LYS A 563 -4.53 2.61 19.84
CA LYS A 563 -3.86 2.58 21.15
C LYS A 563 -3.74 3.97 21.78
N ALA A 564 -3.39 4.98 20.99
CA ALA A 564 -3.28 6.36 21.47
C ALA A 564 -4.65 6.91 21.91
N TYR A 565 -5.72 6.68 21.14
CA TYR A 565 -7.07 7.10 21.50
C TYR A 565 -7.64 6.35 22.72
N LEU A 566 -7.37 5.05 22.84
CA LEU A 566 -7.73 4.29 24.04
C LEU A 566 -7.00 4.80 25.30
N ALA A 567 -5.73 5.18 25.16
CA ALA A 567 -4.97 5.79 26.25
C ALA A 567 -5.53 7.18 26.59
N LEU A 568 -5.87 7.99 25.59
CA LEU A 568 -6.47 9.31 25.77
C LEU A 568 -7.84 9.23 26.46
N ASP A 569 -8.71 8.30 26.07
CA ASP A 569 -10.00 8.02 26.73
C ASP A 569 -9.81 7.65 28.21
N ALA A 570 -8.84 6.79 28.51
CA ALA A 570 -8.54 6.40 29.89
C ALA A 570 -8.04 7.60 30.70
N ALA A 571 -7.13 8.40 30.14
CA ALA A 571 -6.61 9.61 30.79
C ALA A 571 -7.72 10.63 31.04
N GLN A 572 -8.60 10.90 30.06
CA GLN A 572 -9.73 11.82 30.22
C GLN A 572 -10.70 11.41 31.33
N LYS A 573 -10.90 10.10 31.55
CA LYS A 573 -11.73 9.57 32.65
C LYS A 573 -11.07 9.70 34.04
N LEU A 574 -9.74 9.69 34.10
CA LEU A 574 -8.98 9.78 35.36
C LEU A 574 -8.86 11.23 35.87
N ASP A 575 -8.66 12.22 34.98
CA ASP A 575 -8.57 13.65 35.36
C ASP A 575 -9.81 14.44 34.95
N ALA A 576 -10.98 14.16 35.54
CA ALA A 576 -12.19 14.96 35.33
C ALA A 576 -12.14 16.37 35.98
N THR A 577 -10.96 16.92 36.29
CA THR A 577 -10.76 18.24 36.94
C THR A 577 -10.01 19.23 36.04
N GLU A 578 -10.38 20.52 36.09
CA GLU A 578 -9.81 21.61 35.26
C GLU A 578 -8.27 21.76 35.39
N GLU A 579 -7.69 21.42 36.55
CA GLU A 579 -6.24 21.49 36.77
C GLU A 579 -5.45 20.39 36.06
N GLY A 580 -6.06 19.21 35.84
CA GLY A 580 -5.44 18.10 35.09
C GLY A 580 -5.35 18.39 33.60
N ALA A 581 -6.36 19.08 33.04
CA ALA A 581 -6.35 19.54 31.65
C ALA A 581 -5.23 20.57 31.38
N ASN A 582 -5.04 21.53 32.30
CA ASN A 582 -3.99 22.55 32.20
C ASN A 582 -2.56 21.99 32.36
N ARG A 583 -2.35 20.93 33.16
CA ARG A 583 -1.04 20.24 33.24
C ARG A 583 -0.67 19.53 31.93
N ARG A 584 -1.66 18.94 31.23
CA ARG A 584 -1.44 18.30 29.92
C ARG A 584 -1.01 19.32 28.88
N LEU A 585 -1.71 20.46 28.79
CA LEU A 585 -1.37 21.56 27.89
C LEU A 585 0.09 22.02 28.08
N ASN A 586 0.51 22.21 29.35
CA ASN A 586 1.87 22.64 29.68
C ASN A 586 2.95 21.60 29.37
N SER A 587 2.67 20.30 29.51
CA SER A 587 3.62 19.23 29.14
C SER A 587 3.80 19.06 27.61
N VAL A 588 2.77 19.40 26.82
CA VAL A 588 2.81 19.36 25.34
C VAL A 588 3.59 20.55 24.78
N LEU A 589 3.56 21.70 25.47
CA LEU A 589 4.19 22.95 25.04
C LEU A 589 5.71 23.04 25.31
N GLN A 590 6.30 22.16 26.13
CA GLN A 590 7.69 22.32 26.59
C GLN A 590 8.78 21.56 25.82
N GLU A 591 8.47 20.79 24.78
CA GLU A 591 9.50 20.09 23.99
C GLU A 591 9.33 20.32 22.47
N ASP A 592 9.81 21.45 21.97
CA ASP A 592 10.47 21.68 20.66
C ASP A 592 10.29 23.15 20.24
N GLY A 593 11.39 23.88 20.06
CA GLY A 593 11.43 25.31 19.72
C GLY A 593 11.07 25.67 18.27
N GLU A 594 10.16 24.95 17.62
CA GLU A 594 9.61 25.35 16.31
C GLU A 594 8.26 26.05 16.49
N LEU A 595 8.28 27.38 16.51
CA LEU A 595 7.12 28.27 16.43
C LEU A 595 6.61 28.35 14.97
N SER A 596 5.39 27.87 14.69
CA SER A 596 4.47 28.38 13.64
C SER A 596 3.23 27.48 13.52
N ASP A 597 2.01 28.04 13.48
CA ASP A 597 0.67 27.52 13.04
C ASP A 597 0.22 26.07 13.34
N THR A 598 1.09 25.25 13.93
CA THR A 598 0.96 23.79 14.05
C THR A 598 0.74 23.36 15.49
N GLN A 599 1.11 24.20 16.46
CA GLN A 599 0.72 24.01 17.86
C GLN A 599 -0.80 23.94 17.98
N ASP A 600 -1.54 24.78 17.25
CA ASP A 600 -3.02 24.81 17.25
C ASP A 600 -3.67 23.56 16.65
N LYS A 601 -3.03 22.88 15.68
CA LYS A 601 -3.55 21.61 15.12
C LYS A 601 -3.20 20.42 16.03
N GLU A 602 -2.01 20.40 16.62
CA GLU A 602 -1.56 19.30 17.49
C GLU A 602 -2.32 19.28 18.83
N THR A 603 -2.68 20.44 19.39
CA THR A 603 -3.52 20.55 20.59
C THR A 603 -4.95 20.07 20.35
N LYS A 604 -5.53 20.41 19.18
CA LYS A 604 -6.91 20.03 18.81
C LYS A 604 -7.18 18.51 18.87
N TYR A 605 -6.18 17.68 18.60
CA TYR A 605 -6.36 16.21 18.64
C TYR A 605 -6.41 15.64 20.07
N VAL A 606 -5.81 16.31 21.05
CA VAL A 606 -5.90 15.94 22.48
C VAL A 606 -7.20 16.41 23.10
N GLU A 607 -7.74 17.50 22.55
CA GLU A 607 -9.02 18.12 22.95
C GLU A 607 -10.25 17.38 22.40
N THR A 608 -10.07 16.29 21.64
CA THR A 608 -11.22 15.49 21.19
C THR A 608 -12.06 15.05 22.39
N THR A 609 -13.33 15.39 22.37
CA THR A 609 -14.32 14.94 23.37
C THR A 609 -14.83 13.54 23.08
N THR A 610 -14.47 12.96 21.93
CA THR A 610 -14.97 11.67 21.45
C THR A 610 -13.83 10.74 20.97
N PRO A 611 -12.82 10.46 21.82
CA PRO A 611 -11.66 9.65 21.42
C PRO A 611 -12.03 8.25 20.91
N LEU A 612 -13.09 7.64 21.47
CA LEU A 612 -13.55 6.34 21.01
C LEU A 612 -14.22 6.38 19.62
N GLU A 613 -14.85 7.49 19.22
CA GLU A 613 -15.36 7.66 17.86
C GLU A 613 -14.21 7.85 16.86
N ASP A 614 -13.19 8.60 17.25
CA ASP A 614 -12.00 8.78 16.41
C ASP A 614 -11.20 7.49 16.26
N ALA A 615 -11.17 6.63 17.29
CA ALA A 615 -10.61 5.28 17.19
C ALA A 615 -11.34 4.41 16.16
N LEU A 616 -12.68 4.54 16.05
CA LEU A 616 -13.47 3.76 15.10
C LEU A 616 -13.12 4.08 13.63
N LYS A 617 -12.76 5.33 13.33
CA LYS A 617 -12.30 5.73 11.99
C LYS A 617 -11.08 4.94 11.51
N PHE A 618 -10.24 4.48 12.44
CA PHE A 618 -9.10 3.59 12.15
C PHE A 618 -9.44 2.11 12.29
N LEU A 619 -10.32 1.75 13.23
CA LEU A 619 -10.71 0.37 13.48
C LEU A 619 -11.48 -0.24 12.30
N GLU A 620 -12.45 0.47 11.72
CA GLU A 620 -13.28 -0.07 10.65
C GLU A 620 -12.46 -0.45 9.40
N PRO A 621 -11.58 0.42 8.85
CA PRO A 621 -10.70 0.01 7.77
C PRO A 621 -9.77 -1.12 8.17
N LEU A 622 -9.24 -1.11 9.40
CA LEU A 622 -8.35 -2.16 9.90
C LEU A 622 -9.03 -3.54 9.95
N GLN A 623 -10.28 -3.62 10.39
CA GLN A 623 -11.07 -4.85 10.41
C GLN A 623 -11.37 -5.38 9.00
N ARG A 624 -11.51 -4.49 8.00
CA ARG A 624 -11.69 -4.90 6.60
C ARG A 624 -10.41 -5.42 5.96
N VAL A 625 -9.27 -4.77 6.23
CA VAL A 625 -8.00 -5.05 5.53
C VAL A 625 -7.10 -6.05 6.24
N ALA A 626 -7.27 -6.24 7.55
CA ALA A 626 -6.49 -7.17 8.37
C ALA A 626 -7.37 -8.01 9.32
N PRO A 627 -8.39 -8.73 8.82
CA PRO A 627 -9.27 -9.56 9.63
C PRO A 627 -8.55 -10.78 10.22
N ASP A 628 -7.46 -11.24 9.61
CA ASP A 628 -6.75 -12.44 10.06
C ASP A 628 -5.76 -12.16 11.23
N LEU A 629 -5.63 -10.89 11.64
CA LEU A 629 -4.74 -10.50 12.73
C LEU A 629 -5.47 -10.48 14.06
N LEU A 630 -5.03 -11.31 15.00
CA LEU A 630 -5.60 -11.37 16.36
C LEU A 630 -5.61 -9.99 17.06
N GLU A 631 -4.55 -9.20 16.88
CA GLU A 631 -4.44 -7.85 17.46
C GLU A 631 -5.50 -6.87 16.91
N THR A 632 -5.96 -7.03 15.66
CA THR A 632 -7.04 -6.20 15.10
C THR A 632 -8.32 -6.37 15.92
N HIS A 633 -8.67 -7.61 16.21
CA HIS A 633 -9.87 -7.91 16.99
C HIS A 633 -9.70 -7.62 18.47
N ALA A 634 -8.50 -7.77 19.04
CA ALA A 634 -8.23 -7.37 20.42
C ALA A 634 -8.44 -5.86 20.62
N LEU A 635 -7.93 -5.03 19.70
CA LEU A 635 -8.15 -3.58 19.73
C LEU A 635 -9.62 -3.23 19.52
N GLY A 636 -10.30 -3.90 18.58
CA GLY A 636 -11.73 -3.70 18.37
C GLY A 636 -12.57 -4.09 19.57
N PHE A 637 -12.25 -5.21 20.22
CA PHE A 637 -12.87 -5.64 21.47
C PHE A 637 -12.78 -4.56 22.53
N GLU A 638 -11.60 -3.97 22.74
CA GLU A 638 -11.41 -2.95 23.78
C GLU A 638 -12.19 -1.66 23.47
N VAL A 639 -12.17 -1.20 22.22
CA VAL A 639 -12.96 -0.02 21.78
C VAL A 639 -14.46 -0.25 21.98
N TYR A 640 -14.99 -1.37 21.49
CA TYR A 640 -16.41 -1.69 21.60
C TYR A 640 -16.84 -1.93 23.04
N LEU A 641 -15.98 -2.52 23.88
CA LEU A 641 -16.27 -2.75 25.29
C LEU A 641 -16.42 -1.43 26.04
N ARG A 642 -15.51 -0.47 25.82
CA ARG A 642 -15.57 0.86 26.44
C ARG A 642 -16.74 1.72 25.93
N LYS A 643 -17.19 1.50 24.70
CA LYS A 643 -18.42 2.10 24.13
C LYS A 643 -19.70 1.38 24.54
N GLU A 644 -19.62 0.33 25.34
CA GLU A 644 -20.76 -0.50 25.75
C GLU A 644 -21.50 -1.18 24.57
N GLN A 645 -20.79 -1.41 23.47
CA GLN A 645 -21.27 -2.14 22.30
C GLN A 645 -21.00 -3.64 22.47
N TRP A 646 -21.72 -4.26 23.39
CA TRP A 646 -21.48 -5.65 23.85
C TRP A 646 -21.51 -6.69 22.72
N HIS A 647 -22.44 -6.55 21.77
CA HIS A 647 -22.58 -7.46 20.64
C HIS A 647 -21.38 -7.40 19.69
N LEU A 648 -20.83 -6.21 19.42
CA LEU A 648 -19.61 -6.05 18.61
C LEU A 648 -18.37 -6.54 19.36
N SER A 649 -18.31 -6.30 20.67
CA SER A 649 -17.23 -6.84 21.53
C SER A 649 -17.20 -8.37 21.47
N ARG A 650 -18.36 -9.03 21.60
CA ARG A 650 -18.45 -10.49 21.46
C ARG A 650 -18.07 -10.98 20.06
N ARG A 651 -18.48 -10.26 19.00
CA ARG A 651 -18.05 -10.58 17.62
C ARG A 651 -16.53 -10.57 17.48
N CYS A 652 -15.83 -9.62 18.12
CA CYS A 652 -14.38 -9.62 18.17
C CYS A 652 -13.82 -10.85 18.90
N LEU A 653 -14.40 -11.26 20.03
CA LEU A 653 -13.98 -12.49 20.73
C LEU A 653 -14.16 -13.75 19.88
N ILE A 654 -15.26 -13.87 19.14
CA ILE A 654 -15.49 -14.98 18.21
C ILE A 654 -14.39 -15.01 17.15
N ALA A 655 -14.13 -13.87 16.51
CA ALA A 655 -13.08 -13.79 15.49
C ALA A 655 -11.69 -14.11 16.07
N MET A 656 -11.38 -13.67 17.29
CA MET A 656 -10.15 -14.05 17.98
C MET A 656 -10.07 -15.56 18.26
N ALA A 657 -11.18 -16.17 18.66
CA ALA A 657 -11.26 -17.61 18.93
C ALA A 657 -11.07 -18.43 17.66
N GLU A 658 -11.61 -17.99 16.53
CA GLU A 658 -11.40 -18.62 15.21
C GLU A 658 -9.93 -18.56 14.77
N ILE A 659 -9.22 -17.48 15.12
CA ILE A 659 -7.79 -17.32 14.80
C ILE A 659 -6.93 -18.17 15.76
N ASN A 660 -7.03 -17.96 17.08
CA ASN A 660 -6.26 -18.71 18.08
C ASN A 660 -6.83 -18.58 19.51
N LYS A 661 -7.57 -19.60 19.96
CA LYS A 661 -8.12 -19.70 21.33
C LYS A 661 -7.08 -19.80 22.45
N SER A 662 -5.86 -20.23 22.14
CA SER A 662 -4.80 -20.41 23.14
C SER A 662 -3.96 -19.14 23.35
N HIS A 663 -4.20 -18.09 22.56
CA HIS A 663 -3.39 -16.88 22.62
C HIS A 663 -3.69 -16.07 23.90
N PRO A 664 -2.66 -15.56 24.61
CA PRO A 664 -2.86 -14.81 25.86
C PRO A 664 -3.84 -13.64 25.75
N SER A 665 -3.76 -12.87 24.66
CA SER A 665 -4.69 -11.75 24.43
C SER A 665 -6.16 -12.18 24.32
N PHE A 666 -6.46 -13.36 23.77
CA PHE A 666 -7.84 -13.87 23.73
C PHE A 666 -8.34 -14.20 25.13
N LEU A 667 -7.52 -14.91 25.92
CA LEU A 667 -7.86 -15.28 27.29
C LEU A 667 -8.12 -14.04 28.16
N ILE A 668 -7.27 -13.01 28.04
CA ILE A 668 -7.43 -11.74 28.74
C ILE A 668 -8.73 -11.03 28.33
N CYS A 669 -9.01 -10.93 27.02
CA CYS A 669 -10.23 -10.28 26.54
C CYS A 669 -11.49 -11.05 26.98
N LYS A 670 -11.46 -12.39 26.96
CA LYS A 670 -12.58 -13.24 27.41
C LYS A 670 -12.87 -13.00 28.90
N GLU A 671 -11.85 -13.08 29.75
CA GLU A 671 -11.99 -12.84 31.19
C GLU A 671 -12.49 -11.41 31.48
N MET A 672 -11.97 -10.42 30.76
CA MET A 672 -12.42 -9.03 30.87
C MET A 672 -13.89 -8.87 30.49
N PHE A 673 -14.35 -9.56 29.43
CA PHE A 673 -15.76 -9.54 29.01
C PHE A 673 -16.67 -10.15 30.09
N GLU A 674 -16.32 -11.33 30.61
CA GLU A 674 -17.08 -12.04 31.64
C GLU A 674 -17.20 -11.20 32.93
N LYS A 675 -16.08 -10.60 33.38
CA LYS A 675 -16.06 -9.69 34.54
C LYS A 675 -16.91 -8.44 34.32
N THR A 676 -16.80 -7.81 33.15
CA THR A 676 -17.54 -6.58 32.85
C THR A 676 -19.04 -6.83 32.79
N VAL A 677 -19.46 -7.91 32.11
CA VAL A 677 -20.88 -8.29 31.97
C VAL A 677 -21.49 -8.72 33.31
N SER A 678 -20.73 -9.40 34.18
CA SER A 678 -21.20 -9.80 35.51
C SER A 678 -21.29 -8.64 36.50
N SER A 679 -20.42 -7.62 36.38
CA SER A 679 -20.39 -6.46 37.28
C SER A 679 -21.50 -5.43 37.04
N LYS A 680 -22.10 -5.38 35.85
CA LYS A 680 -23.17 -4.40 35.54
C LYS A 680 -24.55 -4.92 35.97
N SER A 681 -25.28 -4.06 36.68
CA SER A 681 -26.70 -4.25 37.03
C SER A 681 -27.53 -4.58 35.78
N MET A 682 -28.09 -5.79 35.74
CA MET A 682 -28.92 -6.26 34.62
C MET A 682 -30.33 -5.64 34.61
N GLU A 683 -30.71 -4.94 35.68
CA GLU A 683 -32.05 -4.36 35.86
C GLU A 683 -32.18 -2.98 35.20
N GLU A 684 -31.07 -2.24 35.04
CA GLU A 684 -31.09 -0.87 34.51
C GLU A 684 -30.83 -0.78 33.00
N ASN A 685 -30.35 -1.85 32.34
CA ASN A 685 -29.99 -1.82 30.92
C ASN A 685 -30.81 -2.83 30.09
N ALA A 686 -31.89 -2.33 29.48
CA ALA A 686 -32.81 -3.12 28.66
C ALA A 686 -32.13 -3.84 27.48
N LEU A 687 -31.03 -3.28 26.94
CA LEU A 687 -30.25 -3.89 25.87
C LEU A 687 -29.46 -5.11 26.37
N LEU A 688 -28.81 -5.01 27.53
CA LEU A 688 -28.11 -6.12 28.18
C LEU A 688 -29.07 -7.28 28.49
N LYS A 689 -30.27 -6.97 29.00
CA LYS A 689 -31.33 -7.97 29.24
C LYS A 689 -31.76 -8.67 27.95
N LYS A 690 -31.95 -7.92 26.86
CA LYS A 690 -32.31 -8.48 25.53
C LYS A 690 -31.19 -9.35 24.95
N LEU A 691 -29.93 -8.91 25.05
CA LEU A 691 -28.76 -9.67 24.57
C LEU A 691 -28.55 -10.96 25.36
N LYS A 692 -28.79 -10.95 26.68
CA LYS A 692 -28.77 -12.16 27.52
C LYS A 692 -29.84 -13.16 27.09
N ASN A 693 -31.07 -12.70 26.88
CA ASN A 693 -32.18 -13.55 26.43
C ASN A 693 -31.93 -14.21 25.06
N LEU A 694 -31.13 -13.57 24.21
CA LEU A 694 -30.70 -14.10 22.91
C LEU A 694 -29.43 -14.98 23.01
N ASN A 695 -28.93 -15.24 24.22
CA ASN A 695 -27.68 -15.94 24.49
C ASN A 695 -26.44 -15.30 23.80
N LEU A 696 -26.51 -14.00 23.52
CA LEU A 696 -25.46 -13.22 22.85
C LEU A 696 -24.45 -12.60 23.83
N LEU A 697 -24.50 -12.96 25.12
CA LEU A 697 -23.51 -12.59 26.13
C LEU A 697 -22.76 -13.80 26.67
N ASP A 698 -23.19 -15.01 26.32
CA ASP A 698 -22.48 -16.24 26.68
C ASP A 698 -21.27 -16.45 25.76
N VAL A 699 -20.12 -16.60 26.39
CA VAL A 699 -18.82 -16.90 25.78
C VAL A 699 -18.19 -18.16 26.37
N SER A 700 -18.93 -18.93 27.18
CA SER A 700 -18.47 -20.19 27.76
C SER A 700 -18.14 -21.25 26.69
N SER A 701 -18.83 -21.20 25.55
CA SER A 701 -18.61 -22.07 24.38
C SER A 701 -17.41 -21.68 23.51
N LEU A 702 -16.85 -20.48 23.68
CA LEU A 702 -15.63 -20.03 23.00
C LEU A 702 -14.40 -20.56 23.70
#